data_AF-A0A3N5VAA4-F1
#
_entry.id   AF-A0A3N5VAA4-F1
#
_cell.length_a   1.000
_cell.length_b   1.000
_cell.length_c   1.000
_cell.angle_alpha   90.00
_cell.angle_beta   90.00
_cell.angle_gamma   90.00
#
_symmetry.space_group_name_H-M   'P 1'
#
loop_
_entity.id
_entity.type
_entity.pdbx_description
1 polymer ?
#
loop_
_entity_poly.entity_id
_entity_poly.type
_entity_poly.pdbx_seq_one_letter_code
_entity_poly.pdbx_strand_id
1 'polypeptide(L)'
;MKFKQVQEQPSKTKPQSKSPYRLLVFQGIFLLAAFLAGALVYRAGFLTSLSAFVRQVLAEGPGSIQIQGPLAEVQENLTDEIRLYEENGLQTLFIDLKFEHYQKMLDKRAEALDTGILQTTDEDFTPVQVQLKDGPKLDGKIRLKGDWTDHLKGDKWSFRIHLKSEGQILRFRQFSLQTPETRNFLNEWAFHQNLMDEGILATRYDFVNVLLNGRLLGMYAIEEHFAPELIESQGRRAGVIIRFDEDLYWDNLTNFWQDGIHVDGGSWMTTNESSADITTFQGTKVDLDPVLKAEADAARALLRAYQTGERPASEIFDVELMGRYFALTDLWRACHGVYWHNWRFYYNPVTTLLEPVAFDNEPFQWCRQNASVSNEFIANSSLFNDPEIRAVYVRELDRITKTGYIERLQDQLGTRPAELESALRVEYPDETLTVGVDWDTLFSRQQSLAQELQPAKPVKGFYQASGVMAGDTAAPSLQVELTNLMILPVEVVRIEVNGTPLSLPADAEGTLPPVIDPEEAVFTPTYFTLPLADTSPWKELLPPQVDAIVRLSGLSTEFRAPLNGAATPDELLMGPLPASSSLAELLKKYPFLSASTDETSLLVAPGIWDVRDDLVLPDGIALQVSAGTALRFETGAVLLARGPVNLMGTASEPVILTAQDAQQGWGGIVVLNAEAESSWPYAKVENTFGIARGGWILTGGITFFNSPIRLEHAIIGNNQTEDAINVIHGKFAFIDSEFLNTFADAFDGDFVEGEIRGSSFHDIQGDAIDISGSNVTVTDTRLERIVDKGVSVGENSVITIAAVTMDTVGIGIASKDLSETHVTDTTISKARFSALAAYIKKPVFGPASIEATGL
;
A
#
# COMPACT_ATOMS: atom_id res chain seq x y z
N MET A 1 8.75 -108.90 -57.99
CA MET A 1 7.86 -108.56 -59.12
C MET A 1 6.56 -108.01 -58.55
N LYS A 2 6.06 -106.91 -59.12
CA LYS A 2 4.97 -106.06 -58.65
C LYS A 2 3.63 -106.81 -58.50
N PHE A 3 2.88 -106.49 -57.44
CA PHE A 3 1.42 -106.61 -57.40
C PHE A 3 0.81 -105.31 -56.83
N LYS A 4 -0.09 -104.75 -57.62
CA LYS A 4 -1.07 -103.68 -57.39
C LYS A 4 -2.42 -104.42 -57.56
N GLN A 5 -3.58 -104.08 -57.03
CA GLN A 5 -4.21 -102.96 -56.31
C GLN A 5 -5.66 -103.50 -56.10
N VAL A 6 -6.46 -103.23 -55.06
CA VAL A 6 -7.26 -102.05 -54.67
C VAL A 6 -8.15 -102.60 -53.51
N GLN A 7 -8.13 -102.09 -52.28
CA GLN A 7 -8.83 -100.92 -51.70
C GLN A 7 -10.36 -101.06 -51.50
N GLU A 8 -10.77 -101.19 -50.24
CA GLU A 8 -11.94 -100.55 -49.59
C GLU A 8 -11.66 -100.53 -48.07
N GLN A 9 -11.99 -99.42 -47.38
CA GLN A 9 -11.61 -99.14 -45.97
C GLN A 9 -12.82 -99.01 -45.02
N PRO A 10 -12.62 -99.14 -43.69
CA PRO A 10 -13.62 -99.65 -42.76
C PRO A 10 -14.13 -98.67 -41.69
N SER A 11 -15.03 -99.20 -40.84
CA SER A 11 -15.93 -98.52 -39.91
C SER A 11 -15.45 -98.36 -38.45
N LYS A 12 -15.93 -97.27 -37.83
CA LYS A 12 -16.41 -97.06 -36.43
C LYS A 12 -15.49 -97.33 -35.21
N THR A 13 -15.20 -96.25 -34.48
CA THR A 13 -14.99 -96.21 -33.01
C THR A 13 -15.69 -94.98 -32.39
N LYS A 14 -16.21 -95.14 -31.15
CA LYS A 14 -17.01 -94.16 -30.37
C LYS A 14 -16.14 -93.06 -29.70
N PRO A 15 -16.67 -91.84 -29.44
CA PRO A 15 -16.13 -90.94 -28.42
C PRO A 15 -16.94 -90.94 -27.11
N GLN A 16 -16.22 -90.67 -26.01
CA GLN A 16 -16.61 -90.72 -24.60
C GLN A 16 -17.59 -89.63 -24.14
N SER A 17 -18.30 -89.94 -23.05
CA SER A 17 -19.31 -89.11 -22.37
C SER A 17 -18.77 -87.80 -21.81
N LYS A 18 -19.45 -86.69 -22.08
CA LYS A 18 -19.24 -85.41 -21.39
C LYS A 18 -19.81 -85.50 -19.97
N SER A 19 -18.97 -85.17 -18.98
CA SER A 19 -19.29 -85.19 -17.54
C SER A 19 -20.35 -84.14 -17.16
N PRO A 20 -21.31 -84.47 -16.26
CA PRO A 20 -22.36 -83.55 -15.78
C PRO A 20 -21.84 -82.39 -14.91
N TYR A 21 -20.57 -82.40 -14.52
CA TYR A 21 -19.97 -81.35 -13.68
C TYR A 21 -19.85 -79.99 -14.39
N ARG A 22 -19.62 -79.97 -15.71
CA ARG A 22 -19.49 -78.70 -16.46
C ARG A 22 -20.81 -77.96 -16.61
N LEU A 23 -21.94 -78.66 -16.62
CA LEU A 23 -23.26 -78.05 -16.73
C LEU A 23 -23.70 -77.42 -15.40
N LEU A 24 -23.38 -78.07 -14.27
CA LEU A 24 -23.65 -77.55 -12.92
C LEU A 24 -22.80 -76.32 -12.58
N VAL A 25 -21.53 -76.29 -13.00
CA VAL A 25 -20.67 -75.10 -12.82
C VAL A 25 -21.16 -73.94 -13.70
N PHE A 26 -21.56 -74.19 -14.94
CA PHE A 26 -22.14 -73.16 -15.81
C PHE A 26 -23.47 -72.63 -15.27
N GLN A 27 -24.33 -73.51 -14.76
CA GLN A 27 -25.60 -73.12 -14.12
C GLN A 27 -25.38 -72.36 -12.80
N GLY A 28 -24.36 -72.73 -12.02
CA GLY A 28 -23.97 -72.00 -10.81
C GLY A 28 -23.43 -70.61 -11.10
N ILE A 29 -22.58 -70.45 -12.12
CA ILE A 29 -22.08 -69.15 -12.58
C ILE A 29 -23.21 -68.30 -13.15
N PHE A 30 -24.13 -68.90 -13.92
CA PHE A 30 -25.26 -68.18 -14.49
C PHE A 30 -26.29 -67.75 -13.43
N LEU A 31 -26.53 -68.57 -12.41
CA LEU A 31 -27.37 -68.23 -11.27
C LEU A 31 -26.72 -67.17 -10.37
N LEU A 32 -25.40 -67.22 -10.18
CA LEU A 32 -24.65 -66.18 -9.47
C LEU A 32 -24.67 -64.85 -10.25
N ALA A 33 -24.46 -64.90 -11.57
CA ALA A 33 -24.55 -63.72 -12.44
C ALA A 33 -25.98 -63.16 -12.49
N ALA A 34 -27.00 -64.01 -12.52
CA ALA A 34 -28.40 -63.59 -12.46
C ALA A 34 -28.80 -63.05 -11.07
N PHE A 35 -28.23 -63.59 -10.00
CA PHE A 35 -28.40 -63.09 -8.64
C PHE A 35 -27.71 -61.74 -8.45
N LEU A 36 -26.47 -61.58 -8.93
CA LEU A 36 -25.73 -60.30 -8.92
C LEU A 36 -26.43 -59.26 -9.79
N ALA A 37 -26.88 -59.63 -10.99
CA ALA A 37 -27.68 -58.74 -11.84
C ALA A 37 -29.04 -58.38 -11.20
N GLY A 38 -29.69 -59.33 -10.53
CA GLY A 38 -30.93 -59.10 -9.79
C GLY A 38 -30.73 -58.22 -8.56
N ALA A 39 -29.61 -58.38 -7.85
CA ALA A 39 -29.21 -57.56 -6.71
C ALA A 39 -28.86 -56.12 -7.16
N LEU A 40 -28.13 -55.96 -8.26
CA LEU A 40 -27.85 -54.67 -8.90
C LEU A 40 -29.15 -53.96 -9.32
N VAL A 41 -30.08 -54.67 -9.97
CA VAL A 41 -31.38 -54.12 -10.40
C VAL A 41 -32.28 -53.75 -9.21
N TYR A 42 -32.27 -54.55 -8.14
CA TYR A 42 -33.07 -54.30 -6.93
C TYR A 42 -32.51 -53.15 -6.09
N ARG A 43 -31.17 -53.03 -5.99
CA ARG A 43 -30.50 -52.06 -5.12
C ARG A 43 -30.38 -50.66 -5.74
N ALA A 44 -30.32 -50.58 -7.08
CA ALA A 44 -30.21 -49.30 -7.80
C ALA A 44 -31.53 -48.75 -8.36
N GLY A 45 -32.70 -49.31 -8.01
CA GLY A 45 -34.00 -48.70 -8.33
C GLY A 45 -34.39 -48.66 -9.82
N PHE A 46 -33.82 -49.54 -10.66
CA PHE A 46 -33.93 -49.54 -12.14
C PHE A 46 -35.32 -49.81 -12.76
N LEU A 47 -36.40 -49.88 -11.97
CA LEU A 47 -37.74 -50.14 -12.52
C LEU A 47 -38.29 -48.97 -13.35
N THR A 48 -37.86 -47.74 -13.09
CA THR A 48 -38.29 -46.54 -13.82
C THR A 48 -37.56 -46.38 -15.16
N SER A 49 -36.23 -46.55 -15.17
CA SER A 49 -35.37 -46.43 -16.35
C SER A 49 -35.58 -47.55 -17.37
N LEU A 50 -35.85 -48.79 -16.94
CA LEU A 50 -36.22 -49.87 -17.86
C LEU A 50 -37.59 -49.61 -18.51
N SER A 51 -38.55 -49.04 -17.75
CA SER A 51 -39.87 -48.69 -18.29
C SER A 51 -39.81 -47.53 -19.29
N ALA A 52 -38.91 -46.56 -19.07
CA ALA A 52 -38.64 -45.45 -19.99
C ALA A 52 -37.93 -45.94 -21.26
N PHE A 53 -36.91 -46.79 -21.10
CA PHE A 53 -36.21 -47.44 -22.20
C PHE A 53 -37.14 -48.29 -23.06
N VAL A 54 -37.99 -49.12 -22.45
CA VAL A 54 -38.99 -49.94 -23.18
C VAL A 54 -40.03 -49.05 -23.88
N ARG A 55 -40.48 -47.95 -23.26
CA ARG A 55 -41.39 -46.98 -23.91
C ARG A 55 -40.73 -46.28 -25.10
N GLN A 56 -39.45 -45.92 -25.00
CA GLN A 56 -38.70 -45.25 -26.06
C GLN A 56 -38.38 -46.19 -27.23
N VAL A 57 -38.00 -47.44 -26.94
CA VAL A 57 -37.82 -48.51 -27.94
C VAL A 57 -39.13 -48.81 -28.70
N LEU A 58 -40.27 -48.76 -28.00
CA LEU A 58 -41.59 -48.96 -28.60
C LEU A 58 -42.07 -47.74 -29.42
N ALA A 59 -41.57 -46.53 -29.16
CA ALA A 59 -41.98 -45.31 -29.83
C ALA A 59 -41.15 -44.98 -31.08
N GLU A 60 -39.84 -45.23 -31.07
CA GLU A 60 -38.91 -44.70 -32.09
C GLU A 60 -38.22 -45.78 -32.94
N GLY A 61 -38.39 -47.06 -32.61
CA GLY A 61 -37.81 -48.19 -33.33
C GLY A 61 -36.32 -48.43 -33.00
N PRO A 62 -35.81 -49.66 -33.25
CA PRO A 62 -34.53 -50.12 -32.70
C PRO A 62 -33.27 -49.45 -33.29
N GLY A 63 -33.41 -48.49 -34.21
CA GLY A 63 -32.30 -47.90 -34.97
C GLY A 63 -31.81 -46.52 -34.48
N SER A 64 -32.47 -45.88 -33.52
CA SER A 64 -32.15 -44.51 -33.07
C SER A 64 -31.54 -44.41 -31.67
N ILE A 65 -31.17 -45.54 -31.04
CA ILE A 65 -30.70 -45.53 -29.65
C ILE A 65 -29.17 -45.30 -29.60
N GLN A 66 -28.74 -44.09 -29.25
CA GLN A 66 -27.39 -43.86 -28.73
C GLN A 66 -27.33 -44.33 -27.27
N ILE A 67 -26.80 -45.54 -27.07
CA ILE A 67 -26.55 -46.12 -25.75
C ILE A 67 -25.20 -45.59 -25.23
N GLN A 68 -25.19 -44.41 -24.61
CA GLN A 68 -24.01 -43.92 -23.87
C GLN A 68 -24.24 -43.80 -22.35
N GLY A 69 -25.48 -43.66 -21.88
CA GLY A 69 -25.79 -43.49 -20.45
C GLY A 69 -25.69 -44.75 -19.58
N PRO A 70 -26.31 -45.90 -19.94
CA PRO A 70 -26.41 -47.04 -19.03
C PRO A 70 -25.10 -47.82 -18.80
N LEU A 71 -24.16 -47.75 -19.75
CA LEU A 71 -22.88 -48.47 -19.68
C LEU A 71 -21.87 -47.75 -18.77
N ALA A 72 -21.84 -46.42 -18.80
CA ALA A 72 -21.01 -45.61 -17.91
C ALA A 72 -21.48 -45.76 -16.45
N GLU A 73 -22.79 -45.70 -16.21
CA GLU A 73 -23.39 -45.86 -14.88
C GLU A 73 -23.21 -47.29 -14.33
N VAL A 74 -23.28 -48.32 -15.19
CA VAL A 74 -22.96 -49.71 -14.79
C VAL A 74 -21.46 -49.88 -14.52
N GLN A 75 -20.59 -49.24 -15.28
CA GLN A 75 -19.14 -49.28 -15.05
C GLN A 75 -18.76 -48.55 -13.76
N GLU A 76 -19.35 -47.39 -13.49
CA GLU A 76 -19.19 -46.62 -12.25
C GLU A 76 -19.69 -47.43 -11.04
N ASN A 77 -20.90 -47.99 -11.10
CA ASN A 77 -21.42 -48.84 -10.04
C ASN A 77 -20.57 -50.11 -9.81
N LEU A 78 -20.00 -50.71 -10.88
CA LEU A 78 -19.10 -51.86 -10.75
C LEU A 78 -17.76 -51.45 -10.13
N THR A 79 -17.22 -50.28 -10.50
CA THR A 79 -16.01 -49.70 -9.89
C THR A 79 -16.25 -49.37 -8.42
N ASP A 80 -17.37 -48.76 -8.07
CA ASP A 80 -17.76 -48.48 -6.68
C ASP A 80 -17.97 -49.76 -5.88
N GLU A 81 -18.57 -50.79 -6.49
CA GLU A 81 -18.75 -52.08 -5.84
C GLU A 81 -17.43 -52.83 -5.66
N ILE A 82 -16.47 -52.72 -6.60
CA ILE A 82 -15.10 -53.23 -6.43
C ILE A 82 -14.38 -52.46 -5.32
N ARG A 83 -14.43 -51.12 -5.32
CA ARG A 83 -13.84 -50.25 -4.30
C ARG A 83 -14.39 -50.53 -2.90
N LEU A 84 -15.65 -50.94 -2.78
CA LEU A 84 -16.26 -51.34 -1.51
C LEU A 84 -15.59 -52.57 -0.87
N TYR A 85 -14.90 -53.40 -1.67
CA TYR A 85 -14.11 -54.55 -1.23
C TYR A 85 -12.59 -54.30 -1.22
N GLU A 86 -12.12 -53.17 -1.73
CA GLU A 86 -10.71 -52.75 -1.63
C GLU A 86 -10.48 -52.09 -0.27
N GLU A 87 -9.87 -52.81 0.67
CA GLU A 87 -9.52 -52.24 1.97
C GLU A 87 -8.36 -51.23 1.81
N ASN A 88 -8.66 -49.94 1.88
CA ASN A 88 -7.68 -48.84 1.90
C ASN A 88 -7.18 -48.50 3.31
N GLY A 89 -7.50 -49.32 4.31
CA GLY A 89 -7.08 -49.14 5.71
C GLY A 89 -7.86 -48.09 6.52
N LEU A 90 -8.83 -47.38 5.92
CA LEU A 90 -9.65 -46.38 6.61
C LEU A 90 -10.93 -46.97 7.22
N GLN A 91 -11.42 -46.34 8.29
CA GLN A 91 -12.74 -46.63 8.84
C GLN A 91 -13.84 -46.21 7.86
N THR A 92 -14.92 -46.99 7.81
CA THR A 92 -16.09 -46.69 6.98
C THR A 92 -17.22 -46.14 7.85
N LEU A 93 -17.71 -44.94 7.50
CA LEU A 93 -18.86 -44.30 8.09
C LEU A 93 -20.09 -44.56 7.21
N PHE A 94 -21.06 -45.27 7.77
CA PHE A 94 -22.37 -45.50 7.18
C PHE A 94 -23.33 -44.38 7.60
N ILE A 95 -24.07 -43.83 6.64
CA ILE A 95 -25.05 -42.77 6.81
C ILE A 95 -26.37 -43.25 6.19
N ASP A 96 -27.37 -43.48 7.05
CA ASP A 96 -28.71 -43.88 6.67
C ASP A 96 -29.66 -42.69 6.81
N LEU A 97 -30.11 -42.16 5.67
CA LEU A 97 -31.01 -41.02 5.55
C LEU A 97 -32.32 -41.43 4.88
N LYS A 98 -33.45 -41.18 5.52
CA LYS A 98 -34.77 -41.48 4.92
C LYS A 98 -34.97 -40.70 3.63
N PHE A 99 -35.70 -41.31 2.69
CA PHE A 99 -35.99 -40.72 1.38
C PHE A 99 -36.55 -39.29 1.46
N GLU A 100 -37.49 -39.03 2.37
CA GLU A 100 -38.07 -37.69 2.56
C GLU A 100 -37.04 -36.63 2.98
N HIS A 101 -36.06 -37.01 3.80
CA HIS A 101 -34.99 -36.11 4.26
C HIS A 101 -33.93 -35.92 3.18
N TYR A 102 -33.62 -36.97 2.42
CA TYR A 102 -32.75 -36.88 1.25
C TYR A 102 -33.35 -35.98 0.17
N GLN A 103 -34.67 -36.04 -0.07
CA GLN A 103 -35.35 -35.14 -1.01
C GLN A 103 -35.25 -33.67 -0.57
N LYS A 104 -35.49 -33.37 0.71
CA LYS A 104 -35.29 -32.02 1.25
C LYS A 104 -33.86 -31.50 1.00
N MET A 105 -32.87 -32.40 1.11
CA MET A 105 -31.47 -32.06 0.85
C MET A 105 -31.20 -31.80 -0.64
N LEU A 106 -31.82 -32.57 -1.55
CA LEU A 106 -31.76 -32.33 -2.99
C LEU A 106 -32.36 -30.98 -3.36
N ASP A 107 -33.50 -30.62 -2.77
CA ASP A 107 -34.16 -29.33 -3.02
C ASP A 107 -33.27 -28.17 -2.57
N LYS A 108 -32.67 -28.28 -1.37
CA LYS A 108 -31.73 -27.26 -0.86
C LYS A 108 -30.45 -27.15 -1.70
N ARG A 109 -29.95 -28.28 -2.21
CA ARG A 109 -28.81 -28.29 -3.14
C ARG A 109 -29.17 -27.61 -4.45
N ALA A 110 -30.35 -27.86 -5.00
CA ALA A 110 -30.79 -27.23 -6.24
C ALA A 110 -30.91 -25.71 -6.09
N GLU A 111 -31.46 -25.24 -4.97
CA GLU A 111 -31.51 -23.82 -4.59
C GLU A 111 -30.10 -23.19 -4.55
N ALA A 112 -29.15 -23.85 -3.87
CA ALA A 112 -27.79 -23.36 -3.75
C ALA A 112 -27.03 -23.36 -5.09
N LEU A 113 -27.23 -24.37 -5.94
CA LEU A 113 -26.61 -24.43 -7.27
C LEU A 113 -27.19 -23.39 -8.24
N ASP A 114 -28.46 -23.02 -8.08
CA ASP A 114 -29.11 -21.95 -8.85
C ASP A 114 -28.58 -20.57 -8.41
N THR A 115 -28.46 -20.36 -7.10
CA THR A 115 -28.02 -19.09 -6.51
C THR A 115 -26.50 -18.89 -6.56
N GLY A 116 -25.73 -19.98 -6.55
CA GLY A 116 -24.27 -19.98 -6.46
C GLY A 116 -23.70 -20.03 -5.03
N ILE A 117 -24.54 -19.81 -4.01
CA ILE A 117 -24.18 -19.81 -2.57
C ILE A 117 -25.15 -20.72 -1.80
N LEU A 118 -24.62 -21.47 -0.84
CA LEU A 118 -25.39 -22.28 0.09
C LEU A 118 -25.69 -21.50 1.39
N GLN A 119 -26.87 -20.91 1.51
CA GLN A 119 -27.34 -20.34 2.77
C GLN A 119 -27.95 -21.44 3.64
N THR A 120 -27.50 -21.59 4.89
CA THR A 120 -28.01 -22.65 5.79
C THR A 120 -28.46 -22.11 7.14
N THR A 121 -29.53 -22.69 7.66
CA THR A 121 -30.08 -22.40 9.00
C THR A 121 -30.20 -23.69 9.81
N ASP A 122 -30.56 -23.56 11.10
CA ASP A 122 -30.84 -24.72 11.94
C ASP A 122 -32.06 -25.53 11.46
N GLU A 123 -32.95 -24.94 10.65
CA GLU A 123 -34.12 -25.59 10.07
C GLU A 123 -33.76 -26.57 8.94
N ASP A 124 -32.57 -26.44 8.35
CA ASP A 124 -32.09 -27.31 7.27
C ASP A 124 -31.63 -28.67 7.76
N PHE A 125 -31.41 -28.83 9.07
CA PHE A 125 -31.08 -30.12 9.66
C PHE A 125 -32.22 -31.12 9.53
N THR A 126 -31.88 -32.35 9.13
CA THR A 126 -32.80 -33.47 9.05
C THR A 126 -32.31 -34.67 9.87
N PRO A 127 -33.20 -35.50 10.45
CA PRO A 127 -32.79 -36.69 11.19
C PRO A 127 -31.98 -37.68 10.34
N VAL A 128 -30.91 -38.23 10.91
CA VAL A 128 -30.04 -39.24 10.27
C VAL A 128 -29.63 -40.31 11.27
N GLN A 129 -29.31 -41.51 10.79
CA GLN A 129 -28.60 -42.52 11.55
C GLN A 129 -27.20 -42.71 10.98
N VAL A 130 -26.18 -42.75 11.83
CA VAL A 130 -24.78 -42.98 11.42
C VAL A 130 -24.11 -44.08 12.23
N GLN A 131 -23.11 -44.75 11.65
CA GLN A 131 -22.41 -45.87 12.27
C GLN A 131 -21.00 -46.02 11.67
N LEU A 132 -19.97 -46.27 12.49
CA LEU A 132 -18.67 -46.77 12.00
C LEU A 132 -18.75 -48.28 11.73
N LYS A 133 -17.89 -48.81 10.84
CA LYS A 133 -17.69 -50.25 10.66
C LYS A 133 -17.44 -50.89 12.05
N ASP A 134 -18.31 -51.82 12.42
CA ASP A 134 -18.34 -52.51 13.73
C ASP A 134 -18.67 -51.65 14.98
N GLY A 135 -19.11 -50.40 14.79
CA GLY A 135 -19.57 -49.49 15.86
C GLY A 135 -21.09 -49.56 16.13
N PRO A 136 -21.61 -48.88 17.16
CA PRO A 136 -23.05 -48.77 17.40
C PRO A 136 -23.73 -47.85 16.38
N LYS A 137 -25.04 -48.08 16.16
CA LYS A 137 -25.91 -47.15 15.43
C LYS A 137 -26.20 -45.92 16.29
N LEU A 138 -25.92 -44.74 15.78
CA LEU A 138 -26.09 -43.46 16.47
C LEU A 138 -27.11 -42.60 15.75
N ASP A 139 -28.00 -41.98 16.50
CA ASP A 139 -28.92 -40.98 15.98
C ASP A 139 -28.26 -39.60 15.95
N GLY A 140 -28.52 -38.85 14.88
CA GLY A 140 -28.08 -37.46 14.75
C GLY A 140 -29.00 -36.65 13.85
N LYS A 141 -28.50 -35.46 13.49
CA LYS A 141 -29.07 -34.60 12.46
C LYS A 141 -28.00 -34.24 11.43
N ILE A 142 -28.37 -34.17 10.16
CA ILE A 142 -27.49 -33.87 9.02
C ILE A 142 -28.04 -32.73 8.17
N ARG A 143 -27.15 -31.89 7.64
CA ARG A 143 -27.43 -30.89 6.59
C ARG A 143 -26.27 -30.81 5.60
N LEU A 144 -26.45 -30.11 4.49
CA LEU A 144 -25.36 -29.72 3.59
C LEU A 144 -24.40 -28.75 4.30
N LYS A 145 -23.12 -28.80 3.92
CA LYS A 145 -22.05 -27.90 4.39
C LYS A 145 -21.45 -27.12 3.23
N GLY A 146 -20.99 -25.91 3.53
CA GLY A 146 -20.23 -25.02 2.66
C GLY A 146 -20.97 -23.71 2.51
N ASP A 147 -20.25 -22.66 2.12
CA ASP A 147 -20.86 -21.43 1.60
C ASP A 147 -20.82 -21.48 0.07
N TRP A 148 -19.69 -21.89 -0.49
CA TRP A 148 -19.49 -22.07 -1.93
C TRP A 148 -20.06 -23.39 -2.45
N THR A 149 -20.46 -23.38 -3.73
CA THR A 149 -21.06 -24.55 -4.41
C THR A 149 -20.06 -25.64 -4.79
N ASP A 150 -18.76 -25.40 -4.66
CA ASP A 150 -17.71 -26.41 -4.79
C ASP A 150 -17.95 -27.61 -3.88
N HIS A 151 -18.47 -27.38 -2.66
CA HIS A 151 -18.90 -28.42 -1.73
C HIS A 151 -20.09 -29.26 -2.21
N LEU A 152 -20.80 -28.83 -3.26
CA LEU A 152 -22.07 -29.41 -3.73
C LEU A 152 -22.00 -29.93 -5.18
N LYS A 153 -20.94 -29.63 -5.93
CA LYS A 153 -20.78 -30.05 -7.33
C LYS A 153 -20.54 -31.55 -7.43
N GLY A 154 -21.03 -32.16 -8.52
CA GLY A 154 -20.95 -33.60 -8.74
C GLY A 154 -21.77 -34.42 -7.73
N ASP A 155 -21.32 -35.65 -7.47
CA ASP A 155 -22.02 -36.65 -6.65
C ASP A 155 -21.47 -36.78 -5.22
N LYS A 156 -20.42 -36.02 -4.89
CA LYS A 156 -19.68 -36.10 -3.62
C LYS A 156 -19.86 -34.81 -2.80
N TRP A 157 -20.98 -34.70 -2.08
CA TRP A 157 -21.37 -33.48 -1.38
C TRP A 157 -20.83 -33.42 0.05
N SER A 158 -20.56 -32.22 0.54
CA SER A 158 -20.14 -32.01 1.92
C SER A 158 -21.33 -31.96 2.88
N PHE A 159 -21.17 -32.55 4.06
CA PHE A 159 -22.20 -32.68 5.08
C PHE A 159 -21.75 -32.12 6.44
N ARG A 160 -22.70 -31.65 7.24
CA ARG A 160 -22.52 -31.37 8.68
C ARG A 160 -23.43 -32.27 9.49
N ILE A 161 -22.86 -33.01 10.43
CA ILE A 161 -23.54 -34.03 11.23
C ILE A 161 -23.38 -33.71 12.71
N HIS A 162 -24.51 -33.60 13.42
CA HIS A 162 -24.55 -33.40 14.87
C HIS A 162 -25.22 -34.63 15.51
N LEU A 163 -24.47 -35.36 16.33
CA LEU A 163 -24.97 -36.51 17.07
C LEU A 163 -25.77 -36.08 18.30
N LYS A 164 -26.70 -36.92 18.74
CA LYS A 164 -27.38 -36.75 20.04
C LYS A 164 -26.37 -36.91 21.20
N SER A 165 -26.74 -36.46 22.41
CA SER A 165 -25.84 -36.17 23.52
C SER A 165 -24.83 -37.26 23.91
N GLU A 166 -25.16 -38.54 23.75
CA GLU A 166 -24.31 -39.68 24.14
C GLU A 166 -23.50 -40.28 22.96
N GLY A 167 -23.66 -39.77 21.74
CA GLY A 167 -23.04 -40.33 20.53
C GLY A 167 -21.72 -39.65 20.16
N GLN A 168 -20.73 -40.46 19.75
CA GLN A 168 -19.47 -39.97 19.17
C GLN A 168 -18.99 -40.87 18.03
N ILE A 169 -18.38 -40.26 17.01
CA ILE A 169 -17.70 -40.93 15.89
C ILE A 169 -16.27 -40.40 15.88
N LEU A 170 -15.27 -41.27 16.00
CA LEU A 170 -13.86 -40.86 16.11
C LEU A 170 -13.62 -39.79 17.19
N ARG A 171 -14.37 -39.86 18.30
CA ARG A 171 -14.39 -38.86 19.40
C ARG A 171 -14.92 -37.48 19.00
N PHE A 172 -15.66 -37.39 17.90
CA PHE A 172 -16.39 -36.19 17.47
C PHE A 172 -17.88 -36.35 17.73
N ARG A 173 -18.50 -35.32 18.32
CA ARG A 173 -19.95 -35.24 18.49
C ARG A 173 -20.62 -34.41 17.41
N GLN A 174 -19.93 -33.37 16.96
CA GLN A 174 -20.33 -32.52 15.86
C GLN A 174 -19.15 -32.47 14.90
N PHE A 175 -19.38 -32.83 13.66
CA PHE A 175 -18.33 -32.90 12.66
C PHE A 175 -18.88 -32.64 11.26
N SER A 176 -17.95 -32.37 10.37
CA SER A 176 -18.20 -32.17 8.96
C SER A 176 -17.52 -33.27 8.15
N LEU A 177 -18.16 -33.66 7.07
CA LEU A 177 -17.60 -34.51 6.03
C LEU A 177 -17.43 -33.62 4.82
N GLN A 178 -16.22 -33.55 4.26
CA GLN A 178 -15.95 -32.79 3.06
C GLN A 178 -15.05 -33.54 2.10
N THR A 179 -15.20 -33.21 0.83
CA THR A 179 -14.43 -33.81 -0.26
C THR A 179 -12.97 -33.35 -0.14
N PRO A 180 -11.97 -34.26 -0.16
CA PRO A 180 -10.56 -33.91 0.07
C PRO A 180 -10.04 -32.73 -0.77
N GLU A 181 -10.50 -32.61 -2.02
CA GLU A 181 -10.16 -31.55 -2.97
C GLU A 181 -10.48 -30.16 -2.45
N THR A 182 -11.56 -30.01 -1.67
CA THR A 182 -12.04 -28.69 -1.18
C THR A 182 -11.09 -28.05 -0.16
N ARG A 183 -10.09 -28.81 0.34
CA ARG A 183 -9.08 -28.34 1.30
C ARG A 183 -7.67 -28.79 0.93
N ASN A 184 -7.38 -28.91 -0.36
CA ASN A 184 -6.05 -29.32 -0.85
C ASN A 184 -5.53 -30.64 -0.24
N PHE A 185 -6.40 -31.65 -0.14
CA PHE A 185 -6.10 -33.03 0.27
C PHE A 185 -5.38 -33.15 1.61
N LEU A 186 -4.18 -33.75 1.64
CA LEU A 186 -3.43 -34.02 2.87
C LEU A 186 -2.74 -32.81 3.47
N ASN A 187 -2.62 -31.72 2.72
CA ASN A 187 -1.95 -30.52 3.22
C ASN A 187 -2.73 -29.89 4.39
N GLU A 188 -4.07 -29.82 4.33
CA GLU A 188 -4.90 -29.36 5.45
C GLU A 188 -4.69 -30.24 6.68
N TRP A 189 -4.75 -31.57 6.51
CA TRP A 189 -4.54 -32.52 7.60
C TRP A 189 -3.16 -32.34 8.24
N ALA A 190 -2.09 -32.29 7.44
CA ALA A 190 -0.73 -32.16 7.94
C ALA A 190 -0.49 -30.80 8.62
N PHE A 191 -1.09 -29.73 8.10
CA PHE A 191 -1.02 -28.43 8.75
C PHE A 191 -1.75 -28.41 10.10
N HIS A 192 -2.92 -29.02 10.21
CA HIS A 192 -3.63 -29.15 11.49
C HIS A 192 -2.81 -29.98 12.50
N GLN A 193 -2.14 -31.05 12.06
CA GLN A 193 -1.22 -31.80 12.94
C GLN A 193 -0.06 -30.92 13.41
N ASN A 194 0.55 -30.14 12.51
CA ASN A 194 1.65 -29.24 12.84
C ASN A 194 1.21 -28.16 13.85
N LEU A 195 0.04 -27.56 13.64
CA LEU A 195 -0.55 -26.56 14.54
C LEU A 195 -0.76 -27.12 15.95
N MET A 196 -1.38 -28.30 16.07
CA MET A 196 -1.63 -28.93 17.36
C MET A 196 -0.34 -29.33 18.08
N ASP A 197 0.67 -29.83 17.36
CA ASP A 197 2.00 -30.15 17.94
C ASP A 197 2.70 -28.89 18.47
N GLU A 198 2.54 -27.78 17.76
CA GLU A 198 3.04 -26.45 18.13
C GLU A 198 2.16 -25.73 19.17
N GLY A 199 1.12 -26.42 19.67
CA GLY A 199 0.25 -25.95 20.73
C GLY A 199 -0.79 -24.91 20.32
N ILE A 200 -0.99 -24.68 19.02
CA ILE A 200 -2.07 -23.87 18.47
C ILE A 200 -3.35 -24.71 18.43
N LEU A 201 -4.46 -24.18 18.93
CA LEU A 201 -5.74 -24.88 18.84
C LEU A 201 -6.16 -25.00 17.38
N ALA A 202 -6.57 -26.18 16.95
CA ALA A 202 -7.11 -26.41 15.60
C ALA A 202 -8.28 -27.39 15.63
N THR A 203 -9.13 -27.40 14.61
CA THR A 203 -10.11 -28.49 14.46
C THR A 203 -9.39 -29.82 14.22
N ARG A 204 -9.82 -30.89 14.91
CA ARG A 204 -9.29 -32.23 14.65
C ARG A 204 -9.74 -32.70 13.28
N TYR A 205 -8.78 -33.11 12.46
CA TYR A 205 -8.97 -33.46 11.05
C TYR A 205 -8.43 -34.88 10.80
N ASP A 206 -9.16 -35.72 10.07
CA ASP A 206 -8.73 -37.05 9.62
C ASP A 206 -9.54 -37.45 8.37
N PHE A 207 -9.47 -38.72 7.95
CA PHE A 207 -10.20 -39.23 6.80
C PHE A 207 -10.95 -40.53 7.08
N VAL A 208 -12.11 -40.67 6.44
CA VAL A 208 -12.98 -41.85 6.51
C VAL A 208 -13.55 -42.18 5.14
N ASN A 209 -13.87 -43.45 4.89
CA ASN A 209 -14.73 -43.81 3.76
C ASN A 209 -16.19 -43.54 4.11
N VAL A 210 -16.99 -43.02 3.20
CA VAL A 210 -18.41 -42.70 3.44
C VAL A 210 -19.31 -43.57 2.58
N LEU A 211 -20.32 -44.17 3.21
CA LEU A 211 -21.46 -44.78 2.53
C LEU A 211 -22.74 -44.00 2.87
N LEU A 212 -23.42 -43.47 1.87
CA LEU A 212 -24.72 -42.83 2.02
C LEU A 212 -25.81 -43.72 1.42
N ASN A 213 -26.76 -44.17 2.24
CA ASN A 213 -27.87 -45.04 1.81
C ASN A 213 -27.42 -46.28 1.01
N GLY A 214 -26.24 -46.82 1.34
CA GLY A 214 -25.67 -47.99 0.68
C GLY A 214 -24.85 -47.71 -0.59
N ARG A 215 -24.77 -46.46 -1.06
CA ARG A 215 -23.84 -46.02 -2.13
C ARG A 215 -22.51 -45.61 -1.51
N LEU A 216 -21.40 -46.16 -2.01
CA LEU A 216 -20.05 -45.71 -1.64
C LEU A 216 -19.80 -44.33 -2.27
N LEU A 217 -19.50 -43.33 -1.45
CA LEU A 217 -19.13 -41.99 -1.92
C LEU A 217 -17.61 -41.76 -1.92
N GLY A 218 -16.83 -42.76 -1.51
CA GLY A 218 -15.36 -42.68 -1.43
C GLY A 218 -14.85 -42.08 -0.11
N MET A 219 -13.61 -41.61 -0.15
CA MET A 219 -12.87 -41.04 0.97
C MET A 219 -13.25 -39.58 1.20
N TYR A 220 -13.65 -39.25 2.42
CA TYR A 220 -13.95 -37.90 2.87
C TYR A 220 -12.96 -37.49 3.95
N ALA A 221 -12.62 -36.21 3.95
CA ALA A 221 -12.09 -35.57 5.14
C ALA A 221 -13.20 -35.46 6.19
N ILE A 222 -12.90 -35.87 7.42
CA ILE A 222 -13.74 -35.68 8.59
C ILE A 222 -13.09 -34.64 9.51
N GLU A 223 -13.85 -33.61 9.84
CA GLU A 223 -13.36 -32.46 10.59
C GLU A 223 -14.28 -32.16 11.78
N GLU A 224 -13.71 -32.05 12.97
CA GLU A 224 -14.43 -31.65 14.18
C GLU A 224 -15.01 -30.24 14.07
N HIS A 225 -16.20 -30.03 14.62
CA HIS A 225 -16.81 -28.71 14.72
C HIS A 225 -16.55 -28.03 16.08
N PHE A 226 -16.65 -26.70 16.13
CA PHE A 226 -16.37 -25.89 17.31
C PHE A 226 -17.27 -26.23 18.50
N ALA A 227 -16.70 -26.95 19.46
CA ALA A 227 -17.38 -27.41 20.65
C ALA A 227 -16.43 -27.47 21.85
N PRO A 228 -16.93 -27.44 23.10
CA PRO A 228 -16.08 -27.50 24.29
C PRO A 228 -15.09 -28.67 24.27
N GLU A 229 -15.49 -29.81 23.70
CA GLU A 229 -14.68 -31.01 23.58
C GLU A 229 -13.41 -30.80 22.73
N LEU A 230 -13.43 -29.88 21.75
CA LEU A 230 -12.26 -29.51 20.93
C LEU A 230 -11.16 -28.94 21.82
N ILE A 231 -11.53 -27.95 22.65
CA ILE A 231 -10.63 -27.23 23.55
C ILE A 231 -10.05 -28.20 24.60
N GLU A 232 -10.91 -29.00 25.22
CA GLU A 232 -10.51 -29.96 26.26
C GLU A 232 -9.59 -31.06 25.72
N SER A 233 -9.86 -31.54 24.49
CA SER A 233 -9.03 -32.56 23.84
C SER A 233 -7.59 -32.10 23.56
N GLN A 234 -7.36 -30.78 23.54
CA GLN A 234 -6.07 -30.14 23.30
C GLN A 234 -5.50 -29.51 24.58
N GLY A 235 -5.95 -29.96 25.75
CA GLY A 235 -5.35 -29.62 27.04
C GLY A 235 -5.71 -28.25 27.59
N ARG A 236 -6.79 -27.61 27.08
CA ARG A 236 -7.32 -26.35 27.61
C ARG A 236 -8.55 -26.61 28.47
N ARG A 237 -8.88 -25.65 29.33
CA ARG A 237 -10.10 -25.72 30.14
C ARG A 237 -11.33 -25.52 29.24
N ALA A 238 -12.46 -26.15 29.56
CA ALA A 238 -13.72 -25.81 28.92
C ALA A 238 -13.99 -24.30 29.01
N GLY A 239 -14.44 -23.72 27.91
CA GLY A 239 -14.74 -22.29 27.78
C GLY A 239 -15.44 -22.01 26.46
N VAL A 240 -15.38 -20.76 26.00
CA VAL A 240 -16.09 -20.30 24.81
C VAL A 240 -15.17 -20.11 23.61
N ILE A 241 -15.69 -20.44 22.42
CA ILE A 241 -15.08 -20.07 21.13
C ILE A 241 -15.92 -18.94 20.53
N ILE A 242 -15.26 -17.88 20.13
CA ILE A 242 -15.84 -16.64 19.62
C ILE A 242 -15.34 -16.36 18.19
N ARG A 243 -16.13 -15.66 17.38
CA ARG A 243 -15.82 -15.31 15.99
C ARG A 243 -16.28 -13.88 15.67
N PHE A 244 -15.72 -13.32 14.60
CA PHE A 244 -16.41 -12.30 13.82
C PHE A 244 -17.48 -12.97 12.97
N ASP A 245 -18.71 -12.50 13.08
CA ASP A 245 -19.86 -13.07 12.39
C ASP A 245 -19.89 -12.59 10.94
N GLU A 246 -19.86 -13.57 10.05
CA GLU A 246 -19.75 -13.39 8.61
C GLU A 246 -21.09 -13.46 7.87
N ASP A 247 -22.20 -13.73 8.55
CA ASP A 247 -23.49 -14.02 7.91
C ASP A 247 -23.97 -12.84 7.04
N LEU A 248 -23.88 -11.61 7.55
CA LEU A 248 -24.27 -10.41 6.80
C LEU A 248 -23.42 -10.17 5.54
N TYR A 249 -22.14 -10.57 5.58
CA TYR A 249 -21.25 -10.48 4.42
C TYR A 249 -21.75 -11.42 3.30
N TRP A 250 -22.03 -12.68 3.65
CA TRP A 250 -22.53 -13.68 2.70
C TRP A 250 -23.95 -13.37 2.19
N ASP A 251 -24.83 -12.86 3.04
CA ASP A 251 -26.18 -12.43 2.64
C ASP A 251 -26.14 -11.33 1.58
N ASN A 252 -25.24 -10.35 1.74
CA ASN A 252 -25.07 -9.29 0.76
C ASN A 252 -24.50 -9.80 -0.56
N LEU A 253 -23.50 -10.70 -0.50
CA LEU A 253 -22.94 -11.34 -1.69
C LEU A 253 -24.03 -12.12 -2.46
N THR A 254 -24.86 -12.86 -1.73
CA THR A 254 -26.00 -13.61 -2.27
C THR A 254 -26.97 -12.71 -3.02
N ASN A 255 -27.28 -11.51 -2.51
CA ASN A 255 -28.17 -10.57 -3.19
C ASN A 255 -27.66 -10.19 -4.59
N PHE A 256 -26.35 -9.93 -4.75
CA PHE A 256 -25.78 -9.63 -6.07
C PHE A 256 -25.85 -10.82 -7.02
N TRP A 257 -25.55 -12.02 -6.52
CA TRP A 257 -25.49 -13.21 -7.36
C TRP A 257 -26.86 -13.70 -7.78
N GLN A 258 -27.89 -13.51 -6.95
CA GLN A 258 -29.29 -13.74 -7.32
C GLN A 258 -29.74 -12.89 -8.51
N ASP A 259 -29.17 -11.69 -8.68
CA ASP A 259 -29.40 -10.82 -9.83
C ASP A 259 -28.45 -11.10 -11.01
N GLY A 260 -27.65 -12.17 -10.94
CA GLY A 260 -26.68 -12.56 -11.98
C GLY A 260 -25.42 -11.68 -12.01
N ILE A 261 -25.15 -10.92 -10.95
CA ILE A 261 -23.98 -10.04 -10.82
C ILE A 261 -22.94 -10.75 -9.94
N HIS A 262 -22.03 -11.49 -10.57
CA HIS A 262 -20.97 -12.20 -9.86
C HIS A 262 -19.78 -11.26 -9.54
N VAL A 263 -19.77 -10.74 -8.32
CA VAL A 263 -18.70 -9.91 -7.75
C VAL A 263 -18.19 -10.55 -6.46
N ASP A 264 -17.00 -10.14 -6.00
CA ASP A 264 -16.39 -10.61 -4.75
C ASP A 264 -16.87 -9.81 -3.51
N GLY A 265 -17.88 -8.95 -3.68
CA GLY A 265 -18.46 -8.11 -2.63
C GLY A 265 -19.00 -6.78 -3.19
N GLY A 266 -19.93 -6.17 -2.47
CA GLY A 266 -20.43 -4.83 -2.79
C GLY A 266 -19.48 -3.74 -2.29
N SER A 267 -19.32 -2.64 -3.03
CA SER A 267 -18.38 -1.56 -2.67
C SER A 267 -18.84 -0.64 -1.52
N TRP A 268 -20.10 -0.73 -1.09
CA TRP A 268 -20.69 0.19 -0.11
C TRP A 268 -20.92 -0.43 1.26
N MET A 269 -21.10 -1.75 1.33
CA MET A 269 -21.27 -2.43 2.61
C MET A 269 -19.90 -2.68 3.21
N THR A 270 -19.71 -2.23 4.44
CA THR A 270 -18.39 -2.24 5.11
C THR A 270 -18.30 -3.33 6.17
N THR A 271 -19.02 -4.45 6.03
CA THR A 271 -18.95 -5.59 6.96
C THR A 271 -17.60 -6.28 6.79
N ASN A 272 -16.73 -6.12 7.78
CA ASN A 272 -15.36 -6.62 7.82
C ASN A 272 -14.91 -6.82 9.29
N GLU A 273 -13.64 -7.13 9.51
CA GLU A 273 -13.04 -7.29 10.85
C GLU A 273 -13.48 -6.20 11.84
N SER A 274 -13.42 -4.92 11.44
CA SER A 274 -13.67 -3.77 12.31
C SER A 274 -15.16 -3.52 12.63
N SER A 275 -16.08 -4.11 11.87
CA SER A 275 -17.51 -3.80 11.94
C SER A 275 -18.43 -5.02 12.14
N ALA A 276 -17.92 -6.23 11.94
CA ALA A 276 -18.67 -7.47 12.08
C ALA A 276 -19.22 -7.65 13.50
N ASP A 277 -20.38 -8.28 13.60
CA ASP A 277 -20.94 -8.70 14.89
C ASP A 277 -20.02 -9.75 15.54
N ILE A 278 -20.04 -9.83 16.87
CA ILE A 278 -19.19 -10.76 17.61
C ILE A 278 -20.06 -11.84 18.26
N THR A 279 -20.00 -13.06 17.72
CA THR A 279 -20.84 -14.19 18.13
C THR A 279 -20.03 -15.35 18.68
N THR A 280 -20.69 -16.21 19.46
CA THR A 280 -20.08 -17.40 20.08
C THR A 280 -20.64 -18.67 19.47
N PHE A 281 -19.79 -19.67 19.27
CA PHE A 281 -20.28 -21.00 18.93
C PHE A 281 -21.12 -21.57 20.06
N GLN A 282 -22.21 -22.27 19.70
CA GLN A 282 -23.20 -22.80 20.64
C GLN A 282 -23.86 -21.74 21.54
N GLY A 283 -24.10 -20.53 21.00
CA GLY A 283 -24.66 -19.38 21.73
C GLY A 283 -25.83 -19.71 22.67
N THR A 284 -26.82 -20.48 22.21
CA THR A 284 -27.95 -20.90 23.07
C THR A 284 -27.53 -21.67 24.32
N LYS A 285 -26.51 -22.54 24.22
CA LYS A 285 -25.99 -23.27 25.39
C LYS A 285 -25.15 -22.36 26.27
N VAL A 286 -24.33 -21.51 25.66
CA VAL A 286 -23.49 -20.52 26.36
C VAL A 286 -24.37 -19.58 27.19
N ASP A 287 -25.48 -19.09 26.64
CA ASP A 287 -26.40 -18.17 27.34
C ASP A 287 -27.15 -18.83 28.52
N LEU A 288 -27.31 -20.15 28.51
CA LEU A 288 -27.97 -20.90 29.59
C LEU A 288 -27.02 -21.22 30.76
N ASP A 289 -25.71 -21.20 30.54
CA ASP A 289 -24.70 -21.43 31.56
C ASP A 289 -24.12 -20.09 32.07
N PRO A 290 -24.34 -19.71 33.34
CA PRO A 290 -23.90 -18.41 33.85
C PRO A 290 -22.38 -18.17 33.78
N VAL A 291 -21.56 -19.21 33.85
CA VAL A 291 -20.10 -19.09 33.80
C VAL A 291 -19.67 -18.87 32.35
N LEU A 292 -20.14 -19.73 31.43
CA LEU A 292 -19.82 -19.58 30.00
C LEU A 292 -20.36 -18.26 29.44
N LYS A 293 -21.52 -17.80 29.92
CA LYS A 293 -22.07 -16.49 29.55
C LYS A 293 -21.15 -15.34 29.97
N ALA A 294 -20.63 -15.37 31.21
CA ALA A 294 -19.73 -14.34 31.69
C ALA A 294 -18.40 -14.34 30.92
N GLU A 295 -17.87 -15.52 30.58
CA GLU A 295 -16.69 -15.67 29.72
C GLU A 295 -16.95 -15.13 28.31
N ALA A 296 -18.11 -15.43 27.71
CA ALA A 296 -18.52 -14.89 26.42
C ALA A 296 -18.65 -13.36 26.42
N ASP A 297 -19.25 -12.78 27.46
CA ASP A 297 -19.39 -11.34 27.57
C ASP A 297 -18.02 -10.65 27.71
N ALA A 298 -17.08 -11.25 28.44
CA ALA A 298 -15.70 -10.78 28.53
C ALA A 298 -14.96 -10.88 27.18
N ALA A 299 -15.05 -12.02 26.49
CA ALA A 299 -14.44 -12.24 25.19
C ALA A 299 -14.99 -11.28 24.11
N ARG A 300 -16.30 -11.00 24.14
CA ARG A 300 -16.94 -9.99 23.27
C ARG A 300 -16.42 -8.59 23.55
N ALA A 301 -16.27 -8.23 24.83
CA ALA A 301 -15.72 -6.93 25.21
C ALA A 301 -14.27 -6.75 24.73
N LEU A 302 -13.45 -7.80 24.84
CA LEU A 302 -12.09 -7.83 24.32
C LEU A 302 -12.03 -7.62 22.79
N LEU A 303 -12.78 -8.40 22.01
CA LEU A 303 -12.84 -8.22 20.56
C LEU A 303 -13.44 -6.85 20.17
N ARG A 304 -14.35 -6.30 20.97
CA ARG A 304 -14.91 -4.97 20.72
C ARG A 304 -13.88 -3.86 20.97
N ALA A 305 -13.08 -3.97 22.03
CA ALA A 305 -11.99 -3.04 22.31
C ALA A 305 -10.94 -3.07 21.20
N TYR A 306 -10.67 -4.25 20.63
CA TYR A 306 -9.85 -4.40 19.44
C TYR A 306 -10.45 -3.70 18.21
N GLN A 307 -11.72 -3.98 17.85
CA GLN A 307 -12.40 -3.35 16.71
C GLN A 307 -12.43 -1.82 16.76
N THR A 308 -12.50 -1.26 17.97
CA THR A 308 -12.61 0.19 18.21
C THR A 308 -11.25 0.87 18.41
N GLY A 309 -10.16 0.12 18.47
CA GLY A 309 -8.82 0.64 18.76
C GLY A 309 -8.66 1.17 20.19
N GLU A 310 -9.55 0.81 21.12
CA GLU A 310 -9.45 1.20 22.53
C GLU A 310 -8.25 0.55 23.24
N ARG A 311 -7.82 -0.61 22.73
CA ARG A 311 -6.72 -1.43 23.27
C ARG A 311 -5.92 -2.04 22.11
N PRO A 312 -4.58 -2.11 22.20
CA PRO A 312 -3.77 -2.78 21.19
C PRO A 312 -4.01 -4.30 21.21
N ALA A 313 -3.67 -4.98 20.12
CA ALA A 313 -3.83 -6.43 20.04
C ALA A 313 -2.99 -7.17 21.09
N SER A 314 -1.80 -6.65 21.43
CA SER A 314 -0.93 -7.24 22.46
C SER A 314 -1.54 -7.30 23.87
N GLU A 315 -2.56 -6.49 24.16
CA GLU A 315 -3.29 -6.52 25.44
C GLU A 315 -4.50 -7.48 25.42
N ILE A 316 -4.89 -7.99 24.26
CA ILE A 316 -6.15 -8.71 24.05
C ILE A 316 -5.90 -10.18 23.69
N PHE A 317 -4.90 -10.43 22.88
CA PHE A 317 -4.57 -11.74 22.34
C PHE A 317 -3.31 -12.30 22.99
N ASP A 318 -3.20 -13.61 23.04
CA ASP A 318 -1.95 -14.26 23.45
C ASP A 318 -0.88 -14.07 22.37
N VAL A 319 0.00 -13.08 22.60
CA VAL A 319 1.03 -12.65 21.63
C VAL A 319 1.94 -13.81 21.20
N GLU A 320 2.27 -14.71 22.13
CA GLU A 320 3.13 -15.86 21.90
C GLU A 320 2.48 -16.86 20.94
N LEU A 321 1.20 -17.17 21.14
CA LEU A 321 0.44 -18.07 20.28
C LEU A 321 0.08 -17.43 18.93
N MET A 322 -0.26 -16.14 18.91
CA MET A 322 -0.57 -15.42 17.67
C MET A 322 0.65 -15.33 16.75
N GLY A 323 1.81 -14.90 17.27
CA GLY A 323 3.03 -14.81 16.47
C GLY A 323 3.46 -16.18 15.93
N ARG A 324 3.33 -17.24 16.73
CA ARG A 324 3.57 -18.62 16.27
C ARG A 324 2.58 -19.05 15.19
N TYR A 325 1.29 -18.75 15.36
CA TYR A 325 0.27 -19.09 14.37
C TYR A 325 0.55 -18.41 13.03
N PHE A 326 0.91 -17.11 13.02
CA PHE A 326 1.31 -16.42 11.79
C PHE A 326 2.57 -17.03 11.15
N ALA A 327 3.58 -17.41 11.94
CA ALA A 327 4.81 -18.00 11.41
C ALA A 327 4.56 -19.37 10.75
N LEU A 328 3.74 -20.22 11.38
CA LEU A 328 3.33 -21.51 10.82
C LEU A 328 2.46 -21.33 9.57
N THR A 329 1.54 -20.37 9.61
CA THR A 329 0.69 -20.00 8.47
C THR A 329 1.54 -19.53 7.29
N ASP A 330 2.60 -18.75 7.53
CA ASP A 330 3.51 -18.36 6.47
C ASP A 330 4.28 -19.57 5.93
N LEU A 331 4.88 -20.40 6.78
CA LEU A 331 5.58 -21.60 6.33
C LEU A 331 4.71 -22.49 5.43
N TRP A 332 3.44 -22.68 5.76
CA TRP A 332 2.48 -23.48 4.99
C TRP A 332 1.73 -22.74 3.88
N ARG A 333 1.98 -21.43 3.70
CA ARG A 333 1.22 -20.56 2.78
C ARG A 333 -0.29 -20.72 2.96
N ALA A 334 -0.76 -20.69 4.20
CA ALA A 334 -2.13 -21.03 4.59
C ALA A 334 -2.96 -19.78 4.96
N CYS A 335 -2.82 -18.69 4.19
CA CYS A 335 -3.39 -17.38 4.54
C CYS A 335 -4.93 -17.35 4.57
N HIS A 336 -5.62 -18.35 3.99
CA HIS A 336 -7.08 -18.40 4.01
C HIS A 336 -7.62 -18.46 5.44
N GLY A 337 -6.94 -19.17 6.35
CA GLY A 337 -7.31 -19.29 7.76
C GLY A 337 -7.20 -17.98 8.56
N VAL A 338 -6.48 -16.97 8.03
CA VAL A 338 -6.30 -15.66 8.69
C VAL A 338 -7.14 -14.54 8.07
N TYR A 339 -8.05 -14.86 7.15
CA TYR A 339 -9.06 -13.89 6.71
C TYR A 339 -10.02 -13.56 7.85
N TRP A 340 -10.50 -12.32 7.90
CA TRP A 340 -11.37 -11.82 8.99
C TRP A 340 -12.54 -12.78 9.31
N HIS A 341 -13.16 -13.34 8.26
CA HIS A 341 -14.30 -14.25 8.35
C HIS A 341 -13.91 -15.70 8.69
N ASN A 342 -12.62 -16.03 8.86
CA ASN A 342 -12.12 -17.34 9.30
C ASN A 342 -11.48 -17.33 10.69
N TRP A 343 -11.26 -16.15 11.29
CA TRP A 343 -10.76 -16.06 12.66
C TRP A 343 -11.72 -16.63 13.70
N ARG A 344 -11.24 -17.61 14.46
CA ARG A 344 -11.91 -18.19 15.62
C ARG A 344 -10.96 -18.03 16.79
N PHE A 345 -11.49 -17.63 17.95
CA PHE A 345 -10.69 -17.43 19.14
C PHE A 345 -11.27 -18.22 20.32
N TYR A 346 -10.40 -18.84 21.08
CA TYR A 346 -10.75 -19.40 22.39
C TYR A 346 -10.44 -18.35 23.46
N TYR A 347 -11.42 -18.06 24.31
CA TYR A 347 -11.16 -17.24 25.50
C TYR A 347 -10.56 -18.11 26.60
N ASN A 348 -9.30 -17.88 26.94
CA ASN A 348 -8.65 -18.59 28.03
C ASN A 348 -9.04 -17.95 29.38
N PRO A 349 -9.85 -18.60 30.23
CA PRO A 349 -10.33 -18.01 31.48
C PRO A 349 -9.24 -17.91 32.56
N VAL A 350 -8.03 -18.43 32.31
CA VAL A 350 -6.88 -18.34 33.22
C VAL A 350 -6.04 -17.10 32.93
N THR A 351 -5.71 -16.86 31.66
CA THR A 351 -4.90 -15.71 31.24
C THR A 351 -5.76 -14.48 30.94
N THR A 352 -7.05 -14.68 30.71
CA THR A 352 -8.02 -13.68 30.24
C THR A 352 -7.70 -13.13 28.84
N LEU A 353 -6.88 -13.84 28.07
CA LEU A 353 -6.50 -13.52 26.69
C LEU A 353 -7.21 -14.43 25.68
N LEU A 354 -7.25 -13.98 24.43
CA LEU A 354 -7.75 -14.75 23.29
C LEU A 354 -6.63 -15.56 22.62
N GLU A 355 -6.84 -16.87 22.46
CA GLU A 355 -5.94 -17.77 21.72
C GLU A 355 -6.51 -18.05 20.31
N PRO A 356 -5.67 -18.18 19.27
CA PRO A 356 -6.14 -18.54 17.93
C PRO A 356 -6.64 -19.98 17.89
N VAL A 357 -7.75 -20.21 17.17
CA VAL A 357 -8.27 -21.52 16.82
C VAL A 357 -8.28 -21.65 15.30
N ALA A 358 -7.35 -22.40 14.74
CA ALA A 358 -7.17 -22.56 13.31
C ALA A 358 -8.23 -23.47 12.69
N PHE A 359 -8.72 -23.07 11.52
CA PHE A 359 -9.74 -23.75 10.73
C PHE A 359 -9.71 -23.18 9.30
N ASP A 360 -10.09 -23.97 8.31
CA ASP A 360 -10.27 -23.48 6.93
C ASP A 360 -8.99 -22.84 6.36
N ASN A 361 -7.89 -23.57 6.46
CA ASN A 361 -6.56 -23.01 6.25
C ASN A 361 -6.11 -23.07 4.78
N GLU A 362 -6.50 -24.13 4.08
CA GLU A 362 -6.22 -24.40 2.67
C GLU A 362 -4.76 -24.11 2.25
N PRO A 363 -3.78 -24.79 2.88
CA PRO A 363 -2.36 -24.56 2.62
C PRO A 363 -2.02 -24.62 1.13
N PHE A 364 -1.16 -23.71 0.69
CA PHE A 364 -0.64 -23.62 -0.67
C PHE A 364 -1.63 -23.25 -1.79
N GLN A 365 -2.92 -23.00 -1.48
CA GLN A 365 -3.96 -22.85 -2.50
C GLN A 365 -4.27 -21.40 -2.89
N TRP A 366 -4.59 -20.53 -1.93
CA TRP A 366 -5.18 -19.20 -2.20
C TRP A 366 -4.17 -18.07 -2.35
N CYS A 367 -3.08 -18.12 -1.58
CA CYS A 367 -2.18 -16.98 -1.44
C CYS A 367 -1.21 -16.88 -2.62
N ARG A 368 -0.76 -15.66 -2.91
CA ARG A 368 0.26 -15.40 -3.92
C ARG A 368 1.52 -16.26 -3.69
N GLN A 369 2.12 -16.73 -4.77
CA GLN A 369 3.36 -17.53 -4.74
C GLN A 369 4.60 -16.65 -4.50
N ASN A 370 4.63 -15.97 -3.36
CA ASN A 370 5.75 -15.14 -2.91
C ASN A 370 6.60 -15.86 -1.86
N ALA A 371 7.79 -15.30 -1.58
CA ALA A 371 8.70 -15.78 -0.55
C ALA A 371 8.05 -15.81 0.86
N SER A 372 7.24 -14.80 1.17
CA SER A 372 6.41 -14.68 2.37
C SER A 372 4.97 -14.30 1.99
N VAL A 373 4.00 -14.69 2.80
CA VAL A 373 2.60 -14.21 2.70
C VAL A 373 2.29 -13.06 3.66
N SER A 374 3.29 -12.44 4.27
CA SER A 374 3.10 -11.30 5.19
C SER A 374 2.29 -10.15 4.59
N ASN A 375 2.36 -9.91 3.28
CA ASN A 375 1.51 -8.92 2.60
C ASN A 375 0.01 -9.28 2.71
N GLU A 376 -0.34 -10.57 2.65
CA GLU A 376 -1.71 -11.02 2.86
C GLU A 376 -2.14 -10.78 4.32
N PHE A 377 -1.22 -10.95 5.27
CA PHE A 377 -1.50 -10.66 6.68
C PHE A 377 -1.74 -9.17 6.91
N ILE A 378 -0.89 -8.30 6.34
CA ILE A 378 -1.00 -6.84 6.43
C ILE A 378 -2.33 -6.36 5.83
N ALA A 379 -2.71 -6.90 4.66
CA ALA A 379 -3.91 -6.49 3.95
C ALA A 379 -5.20 -7.02 4.60
N ASN A 380 -5.17 -8.20 5.21
CA ASN A 380 -6.39 -8.90 5.66
C ASN A 380 -6.54 -9.04 7.17
N SER A 381 -5.53 -8.63 7.96
CA SER A 381 -5.56 -8.77 9.43
C SER A 381 -4.86 -7.59 10.10
N SER A 382 -5.65 -6.70 10.69
CA SER A 382 -5.07 -5.61 11.50
C SER A 382 -4.32 -6.11 12.74
N LEU A 383 -4.54 -7.38 13.12
CA LEU A 383 -3.88 -8.05 14.23
C LEU A 383 -2.38 -8.23 13.99
N PHE A 384 -2.01 -8.57 12.76
CA PHE A 384 -0.60 -8.74 12.39
C PHE A 384 0.15 -7.40 12.40
N ASN A 385 -0.54 -6.26 12.47
CA ASN A 385 0.09 -4.93 12.49
C ASN A 385 0.59 -4.53 13.87
N ASP A 386 0.28 -5.30 14.91
CA ASP A 386 0.79 -5.09 16.26
C ASP A 386 2.31 -5.39 16.35
N PRO A 387 3.14 -4.43 16.83
CA PRO A 387 4.59 -4.59 16.90
C PRO A 387 5.06 -5.80 17.74
N GLU A 388 4.37 -6.13 18.83
CA GLU A 388 4.75 -7.24 19.70
C GLU A 388 4.47 -8.59 19.02
N ILE A 389 3.33 -8.70 18.33
CA ILE A 389 2.98 -9.88 17.53
C ILE A 389 3.99 -10.06 16.40
N ARG A 390 4.37 -8.99 15.68
CA ARG A 390 5.41 -9.06 14.63
C ARG A 390 6.77 -9.50 15.17
N ALA A 391 7.14 -9.06 16.37
CA ALA A 391 8.39 -9.48 17.00
C ALA A 391 8.40 -10.99 17.35
N VAL A 392 7.30 -11.51 17.90
CA VAL A 392 7.16 -12.96 18.14
C VAL A 392 7.12 -13.74 16.83
N TYR A 393 6.38 -13.28 15.83
CA TYR A 393 6.33 -13.88 14.50
C TYR A 393 7.74 -14.07 13.91
N VAL A 394 8.59 -13.06 13.98
CA VAL A 394 9.98 -13.11 13.51
C VAL A 394 10.80 -14.14 14.27
N ARG A 395 10.66 -14.17 15.60
CA ARG A 395 11.35 -15.15 16.45
C ARG A 395 10.92 -16.58 16.12
N GLU A 396 9.64 -16.80 15.89
CA GLU A 396 9.10 -18.11 15.51
C GLU A 396 9.50 -18.49 14.07
N LEU A 397 9.53 -17.54 13.13
CA LEU A 397 10.11 -17.75 11.80
C LEU A 397 11.57 -18.20 11.89
N ASP A 398 12.41 -17.54 12.69
CA ASP A 398 13.80 -17.95 12.86
C ASP A 398 13.92 -19.38 13.42
N ARG A 399 13.01 -19.77 14.32
CA ARG A 399 12.96 -21.13 14.89
C ARG A 399 12.55 -22.17 13.85
N ILE A 400 11.44 -21.96 13.14
CA ILE A 400 10.91 -22.95 12.19
C ILE A 400 11.69 -23.01 10.88
N THR A 401 12.46 -21.97 10.56
CA THR A 401 13.34 -21.95 9.38
C THR A 401 14.71 -22.58 9.61
N LYS A 402 15.05 -22.98 10.84
CA LYS A 402 16.26 -23.77 11.08
C LYS A 402 16.15 -25.16 10.46
N THR A 403 17.27 -25.65 9.94
CA THR A 403 17.43 -27.04 9.50
C THR A 403 17.01 -28.01 10.61
N GLY A 404 16.28 -29.07 10.24
CA GLY A 404 15.76 -30.07 11.17
C GLY A 404 14.33 -29.80 11.65
N TYR A 405 13.73 -28.64 11.39
CA TYR A 405 12.33 -28.39 11.78
C TYR A 405 11.35 -29.27 11.01
N ILE A 406 11.40 -29.23 9.68
CA ILE A 406 10.50 -29.99 8.81
C ILE A 406 10.75 -31.49 8.97
N GLU A 407 12.00 -31.90 9.14
CA GLU A 407 12.37 -33.30 9.36
C GLU A 407 11.78 -33.83 10.68
N ARG A 408 11.79 -33.03 11.75
CA ARG A 408 11.09 -33.41 13.00
C ARG A 408 9.59 -33.57 12.79
N LEU A 409 8.98 -32.68 12.01
CA LEU A 409 7.57 -32.81 11.67
C LEU A 409 7.29 -34.09 10.88
N GLN A 410 8.13 -34.42 9.90
CA GLN A 410 8.04 -35.70 9.17
C GLN A 410 8.15 -36.90 10.13
N ASP A 411 9.12 -36.88 11.04
CA ASP A 411 9.31 -37.94 12.04
C ASP A 411 8.10 -38.07 13.00
N GLN A 412 7.51 -36.95 13.42
CA GLN A 412 6.33 -36.91 14.30
C GLN A 412 5.09 -37.48 13.60
N LEU A 413 4.88 -37.15 12.32
CA LEU A 413 3.75 -37.68 11.54
C LEU A 413 3.94 -39.16 11.18
N GLY A 414 5.18 -39.65 11.13
CA GLY A 414 5.51 -41.06 10.93
C GLY A 414 5.01 -41.60 9.58
N THR A 415 4.40 -42.79 9.57
CA THR A 415 3.92 -43.45 8.33
C THR A 415 2.54 -42.98 7.89
N ARG A 416 1.81 -42.24 8.73
CA ARG A 416 0.42 -41.86 8.50
C ARG A 416 0.21 -41.05 7.21
N PRO A 417 1.05 -40.06 6.84
CA PRO A 417 0.89 -39.33 5.58
C PRO A 417 0.94 -40.26 4.37
N ALA A 418 1.88 -41.22 4.34
CA ALA A 418 2.03 -42.16 3.23
C ALA A 418 0.87 -43.18 3.15
N GLU A 419 0.33 -43.60 4.29
CA GLU A 419 -0.87 -44.44 4.36
C GLU A 419 -2.09 -43.72 3.79
N LEU A 420 -2.31 -42.47 4.21
CA LEU A 420 -3.41 -41.64 3.72
C LEU A 420 -3.26 -41.29 2.24
N GLU A 421 -2.04 -41.00 1.78
CA GLU A 421 -1.78 -40.72 0.36
C GLU A 421 -2.08 -41.96 -0.48
N SER A 422 -1.62 -43.14 -0.03
CA SER A 422 -1.92 -44.41 -0.70
C SER A 422 -3.43 -44.65 -0.79
N ALA A 423 -4.19 -44.34 0.28
CA ALA A 423 -5.65 -44.45 0.27
C ALA A 423 -6.32 -43.45 -0.69
N LEU A 424 -5.84 -42.19 -0.74
CA LEU A 424 -6.32 -41.19 -1.69
C LEU A 424 -6.04 -41.61 -3.13
N ARG A 425 -4.87 -42.17 -3.43
CA ARG A 425 -4.49 -42.58 -4.80
C ARG A 425 -5.37 -43.69 -5.38
N VAL A 426 -6.08 -44.47 -4.55
CA VAL A 426 -7.10 -45.42 -5.02
C VAL A 426 -8.28 -44.69 -5.67
N GLU A 427 -8.66 -43.54 -5.12
CA GLU A 427 -9.76 -42.72 -5.64
C GLU A 427 -9.28 -41.70 -6.67
N TYR A 428 -8.08 -41.14 -6.48
CA TYR A 428 -7.44 -40.09 -7.26
C TYR A 428 -6.14 -40.62 -7.93
N PRO A 429 -6.25 -41.47 -8.97
CA PRO A 429 -5.10 -42.12 -9.59
C PRO A 429 -4.27 -41.20 -10.49
N ASP A 430 -4.72 -39.96 -10.74
CA ASP A 430 -3.97 -39.00 -11.55
C ASP A 430 -2.69 -38.56 -10.81
N GLU A 431 -1.55 -38.99 -11.33
CA GLU A 431 -0.22 -38.68 -10.78
C GLU A 431 0.13 -37.20 -10.86
N THR A 432 -0.57 -36.40 -11.67
CA THR A 432 -0.35 -34.94 -11.75
C THR A 432 -0.97 -34.18 -10.58
N LEU A 433 -1.92 -34.78 -9.85
CA LEU A 433 -2.51 -34.20 -8.65
C LEU A 433 -1.59 -34.45 -7.45
N THR A 434 -1.29 -33.39 -6.70
CA THR A 434 -0.61 -33.50 -5.40
C THR A 434 -1.63 -33.82 -4.32
N VAL A 435 -1.86 -35.11 -4.04
CA VAL A 435 -2.79 -35.54 -2.98
C VAL A 435 -2.09 -35.79 -1.64
N GLY A 436 -0.77 -36.02 -1.68
CA GLY A 436 0.14 -36.14 -0.52
C GLY A 436 0.49 -34.79 0.09
N VAL A 437 1.31 -34.82 1.15
CA VAL A 437 1.88 -33.61 1.75
C VAL A 437 2.99 -33.08 0.85
N ASP A 438 2.92 -31.81 0.47
CA ASP A 438 3.91 -31.16 -0.40
C ASP A 438 5.16 -30.72 0.40
N TRP A 439 5.99 -31.71 0.76
CA TRP A 439 7.23 -31.48 1.50
C TRP A 439 8.22 -30.62 0.74
N ASP A 440 8.31 -30.75 -0.59
CA ASP A 440 9.24 -30.00 -1.43
C ASP A 440 8.94 -28.49 -1.38
N THR A 441 7.65 -28.12 -1.49
CA THR A 441 7.22 -26.74 -1.30
C THR A 441 7.55 -26.25 0.11
N LEU A 442 7.31 -27.06 1.15
CA LEU A 442 7.60 -26.68 2.53
C LEU A 442 9.10 -26.40 2.76
N PHE A 443 9.99 -27.25 2.25
CA PHE A 443 11.44 -27.03 2.30
C PHE A 443 11.87 -25.78 1.53
N SER A 444 11.31 -25.56 0.34
CA SER A 444 11.58 -24.34 -0.45
C SER A 444 11.16 -23.08 0.31
N ARG A 445 9.99 -23.10 0.95
CA ARG A 445 9.50 -21.98 1.77
C ARG A 445 10.35 -21.75 3.01
N GLN A 446 10.77 -22.81 3.70
CA GLN A 446 11.73 -22.69 4.82
C GLN A 446 12.99 -21.91 4.38
N GLN A 447 13.53 -22.21 3.19
CA GLN A 447 14.69 -21.51 2.66
C GLN A 447 14.40 -20.04 2.33
N SER A 448 13.28 -19.75 1.65
CA SER A 448 12.90 -18.38 1.30
C SER A 448 12.65 -17.51 2.53
N LEU A 449 11.93 -18.02 3.53
CA LEU A 449 11.65 -17.31 4.78
C LEU A 449 12.93 -17.07 5.60
N ALA A 450 13.86 -18.01 5.61
CA ALA A 450 15.17 -17.79 6.23
C ALA A 450 15.92 -16.60 5.60
N GLN A 451 15.76 -16.41 4.28
CA GLN A 451 16.41 -15.32 3.55
C GLN A 451 15.76 -13.94 3.84
N GLU A 452 14.44 -13.89 4.07
CA GLU A 452 13.72 -12.67 4.48
C GLU A 452 14.22 -12.14 5.83
N LEU A 453 14.66 -13.04 6.72
CA LEU A 453 15.28 -12.69 8.01
C LEU A 453 16.73 -12.17 7.87
N GLN A 454 17.28 -12.09 6.65
CA GLN A 454 18.64 -11.64 6.37
C GLN A 454 18.64 -10.47 5.36
N PRO A 455 17.99 -9.32 5.67
CA PRO A 455 18.00 -8.16 4.80
C PRO A 455 19.41 -7.57 4.67
N ALA A 456 19.73 -7.00 3.51
CA ALA A 456 21.02 -6.34 3.30
C ALA A 456 21.20 -5.12 4.21
N LYS A 457 20.15 -4.31 4.36
CA LYS A 457 20.10 -3.14 5.26
C LYS A 457 18.66 -2.94 5.79
N PRO A 458 18.40 -3.23 7.07
CA PRO A 458 17.07 -3.03 7.65
C PRO A 458 16.75 -1.56 7.95
N VAL A 459 17.77 -0.68 7.98
CA VAL A 459 17.60 0.76 8.20
C VAL A 459 18.48 1.57 7.24
N LYS A 460 18.10 2.83 7.03
CA LYS A 460 18.94 3.86 6.38
C LYS A 460 18.99 5.11 7.27
N GLY A 461 19.95 6.00 7.04
CA GLY A 461 20.04 7.20 7.85
C GLY A 461 21.15 8.18 7.50
N PHE A 462 21.11 9.31 8.20
CA PHE A 462 22.08 10.39 8.13
C PHE A 462 22.69 10.66 9.50
N TYR A 463 23.83 11.34 9.51
CA TYR A 463 24.40 11.87 10.74
C TYR A 463 24.94 13.29 10.54
N GLN A 464 24.84 14.08 11.60
CA GLN A 464 25.41 15.42 11.69
C GLN A 464 26.06 15.61 13.05
N ALA A 465 27.26 16.18 13.07
CA ALA A 465 27.95 16.48 14.31
C ALA A 465 28.01 17.97 14.57
N SER A 466 27.86 18.34 15.84
CA SER A 466 27.87 19.71 16.33
C SER A 466 28.88 19.85 17.47
N GLY A 467 29.46 21.03 17.66
CA GLY A 467 30.40 21.27 18.77
C GLY A 467 31.77 20.63 18.61
N VAL A 468 32.13 20.18 17.40
CA VAL A 468 33.37 19.43 17.12
C VAL A 468 34.49 20.31 16.56
N MET A 469 34.18 21.53 16.10
CA MET A 469 35.12 22.45 15.49
C MET A 469 35.78 23.37 16.54
N ALA A 470 36.97 23.85 16.22
CA ALA A 470 37.68 24.79 17.10
C ALA A 470 36.93 26.14 17.16
N GLY A 471 36.46 26.52 18.35
CA GLY A 471 35.71 27.76 18.58
C GLY A 471 34.21 27.56 18.79
N ASP A 472 33.69 26.33 18.64
CA ASP A 472 32.30 26.02 18.95
C ASP A 472 32.02 26.20 20.45
N THR A 473 30.86 26.76 20.77
CA THR A 473 30.41 26.98 22.16
C THR A 473 29.46 25.89 22.65
N ALA A 474 28.88 25.11 21.74
CA ALA A 474 28.00 23.99 22.05
C ALA A 474 28.81 22.77 22.51
N ALA A 475 28.23 21.95 23.39
CA ALA A 475 28.83 20.68 23.78
C ALA A 475 28.89 19.73 22.56
N PRO A 476 29.99 18.98 22.36
CA PRO A 476 30.11 18.07 21.24
C PRO A 476 29.03 16.99 21.23
N SER A 477 28.32 16.86 20.12
CA SER A 477 27.25 15.86 19.95
C SER A 477 27.17 15.35 18.52
N LEU A 478 26.59 14.15 18.39
CA LEU A 478 26.26 13.50 17.13
C LEU A 478 24.75 13.30 17.06
N GLN A 479 24.11 14.00 16.15
CA GLN A 479 22.73 13.74 15.76
C GLN A 479 22.74 12.62 14.72
N VAL A 480 21.91 11.62 14.94
CA VAL A 480 21.72 10.48 14.05
C VAL A 480 20.23 10.39 13.71
N GLU A 481 19.95 10.28 12.43
CA GLU A 481 18.62 10.07 11.87
C GLU A 481 18.55 8.64 11.33
N LEU A 482 17.59 7.83 11.78
CA LEU A 482 17.37 6.47 11.30
C LEU A 482 15.95 6.27 10.80
N THR A 483 15.81 5.67 9.63
CA THR A 483 14.53 5.25 9.05
C THR A 483 14.48 3.73 9.00
N ASN A 484 13.42 3.14 9.59
CA ASN A 484 13.14 1.71 9.45
C ASN A 484 12.65 1.40 8.02
N LEU A 485 13.21 0.37 7.39
CA LEU A 485 12.82 -0.11 6.06
C LEU A 485 12.05 -1.43 6.11
N MET A 486 11.82 -1.97 7.30
CA MET A 486 11.24 -3.28 7.50
C MET A 486 9.78 -3.15 7.92
N ILE A 487 8.95 -4.11 7.51
CA ILE A 487 7.63 -4.34 8.13
C ILE A 487 7.75 -4.83 9.58
N LEU A 488 8.97 -4.95 10.11
CA LEU A 488 9.25 -5.48 11.43
C LEU A 488 9.82 -4.34 12.28
N PRO A 489 9.55 -4.29 13.59
CA PRO A 489 10.18 -3.30 14.44
C PRO A 489 11.68 -3.57 14.49
N VAL A 490 12.51 -2.52 14.47
CA VAL A 490 13.98 -2.66 14.42
C VAL A 490 14.61 -2.03 15.65
N GLU A 491 15.34 -2.82 16.43
CA GLU A 491 16.04 -2.36 17.62
C GLU A 491 17.42 -1.80 17.23
N VAL A 492 17.69 -0.56 17.62
CA VAL A 492 18.99 0.09 17.58
C VAL A 492 19.80 -0.39 18.78
N VAL A 493 20.81 -1.21 18.52
CA VAL A 493 21.68 -1.75 19.58
C VAL A 493 22.70 -0.69 20.00
N ARG A 494 23.33 -0.03 19.03
CA ARG A 494 24.35 1.01 19.24
C ARG A 494 24.66 1.78 17.96
N ILE A 495 25.26 2.95 18.13
CA ILE A 495 25.90 3.69 17.03
C ILE A 495 27.41 3.54 17.18
N GLU A 496 28.13 3.32 16.08
CA GLU A 496 29.59 3.22 16.05
C GLU A 496 30.21 4.33 15.21
N VAL A 497 31.35 4.83 15.69
CA VAL A 497 32.18 5.86 15.07
C VAL A 497 33.55 5.26 14.80
N ASN A 498 33.91 5.06 13.52
CA ASN A 498 35.11 4.32 13.12
C ASN A 498 35.25 2.97 13.88
N GLY A 499 34.12 2.29 14.14
CA GLY A 499 34.04 1.04 14.91
C GLY A 499 34.04 1.20 16.44
N THR A 500 34.15 2.42 16.97
CA THR A 500 34.07 2.69 18.42
C THR A 500 32.60 2.90 18.82
N PRO A 501 32.05 2.12 19.76
CA PRO A 501 30.64 2.22 20.12
C PRO A 501 30.32 3.45 20.98
N LEU A 502 29.21 4.10 20.66
CA LEU A 502 28.53 5.12 21.45
C LEU A 502 27.28 4.49 22.09
N SER A 503 27.08 4.75 23.38
CA SER A 503 25.88 4.31 24.09
C SER A 503 24.70 5.22 23.74
N LEU A 504 23.53 4.61 23.51
CA LEU A 504 22.28 5.36 23.39
C LEU A 504 21.93 6.04 24.73
N PRO A 505 21.21 7.18 24.71
CA PRO A 505 20.65 7.78 25.93
C PRO A 505 19.77 6.78 26.66
N ALA A 506 19.77 6.82 28.00
CA ALA A 506 19.01 5.85 28.82
C ALA A 506 17.49 5.95 28.63
N ASP A 507 17.00 7.08 28.13
CA ASP A 507 15.62 7.44 27.85
C ASP A 507 15.24 7.32 26.37
N ALA A 508 16.18 6.99 25.48
CA ALA A 508 15.87 6.84 24.07
C ALA A 508 15.07 5.54 23.83
N GLU A 509 13.94 5.65 23.14
CA GLU A 509 13.26 4.48 22.57
C GLU A 509 14.21 3.85 21.53
N GLY A 510 14.85 2.75 21.93
CA GLY A 510 15.80 2.03 21.10
C GLY A 510 15.13 1.23 19.97
N THR A 511 13.82 1.27 19.80
CA THR A 511 13.09 0.48 18.81
C THR A 511 12.42 1.40 17.79
N LEU A 512 12.82 1.26 16.54
CA LEU A 512 12.19 1.94 15.41
C LEU A 512 10.86 1.24 15.07
N PRO A 513 9.76 1.98 14.89
CA PRO A 513 8.44 1.41 14.60
C PRO A 513 8.46 0.67 13.25
N PRO A 514 7.68 -0.42 13.11
CA PRO A 514 7.57 -1.15 11.85
C PRO A 514 6.89 -0.32 10.75
N VAL A 515 7.21 -0.61 9.50
CA VAL A 515 6.41 -0.17 8.36
C VAL A 515 5.11 -0.98 8.34
N ILE A 516 3.97 -0.36 8.64
CA ILE A 516 2.68 -1.07 8.76
C ILE A 516 2.22 -1.56 7.39
N ASP A 517 2.09 -0.64 6.43
CA ASP A 517 1.72 -0.91 5.04
C ASP A 517 2.76 -0.29 4.10
N PRO A 518 3.64 -1.11 3.48
CA PRO A 518 4.66 -0.62 2.55
C PRO A 518 4.14 0.14 1.34
N GLU A 519 2.90 -0.10 0.90
CA GLU A 519 2.34 0.55 -0.30
C GLU A 519 1.94 2.01 -0.02
N GLU A 520 1.53 2.31 1.22
CA GLU A 520 1.05 3.63 1.64
C GLU A 520 1.97 4.28 2.71
N ALA A 521 3.14 3.69 2.98
CA ALA A 521 4.01 4.09 4.08
C ALA A 521 4.59 5.51 3.91
N VAL A 522 4.35 6.35 4.91
CA VAL A 522 5.14 7.56 5.14
C VAL A 522 6.30 7.22 6.07
N PHE A 523 7.51 7.19 5.51
CA PHE A 523 8.73 6.86 6.24
C PHE A 523 9.16 8.02 7.13
N THR A 524 8.82 7.94 8.42
CA THR A 524 9.23 8.95 9.41
C THR A 524 10.54 8.52 10.07
N PRO A 525 11.60 9.34 10.02
CA PRO A 525 12.84 9.02 10.71
C PRO A 525 12.72 9.18 12.23
N THR A 526 13.48 8.38 12.96
CA THR A 526 13.72 8.51 14.40
C THR A 526 15.06 9.18 14.64
N TYR A 527 15.11 10.14 15.56
CA TYR A 527 16.31 10.92 15.85
C TYR A 527 16.94 10.52 17.17
N PHE A 528 18.26 10.36 17.16
CA PHE A 528 19.08 10.14 18.35
C PHE A 528 20.10 11.27 18.47
N THR A 529 20.25 11.83 19.67
CA THR A 529 21.33 12.78 19.96
C THR A 529 22.29 12.16 20.96
N LEU A 530 23.54 11.95 20.54
CA LEU A 530 24.56 11.25 21.29
C LEU A 530 25.65 12.22 21.72
N PRO A 531 26.04 12.29 23.00
CA PRO A 531 27.19 13.09 23.41
C PRO A 531 28.49 12.50 22.85
N LEU A 532 29.36 13.35 22.32
CA LEU A 532 30.68 12.95 21.82
C LEU A 532 31.77 13.24 22.86
N ALA A 533 32.30 12.18 23.48
CA ALA A 533 33.41 12.31 24.42
C ALA A 533 34.77 12.53 23.71
N ASP A 534 34.93 11.97 22.50
CA ASP A 534 36.09 12.17 21.64
C ASP A 534 35.67 12.85 20.33
N THR A 535 36.30 14.00 20.03
CA THR A 535 36.07 14.78 18.80
C THR A 535 37.22 14.65 17.81
N SER A 536 38.26 13.86 18.14
CA SER A 536 39.44 13.71 17.31
C SER A 536 39.13 13.26 15.87
N PRO A 537 38.20 12.31 15.61
CA PRO A 537 37.99 11.85 14.24
C PRO A 537 37.26 12.87 13.33
N TRP A 538 36.72 13.95 13.90
CA TRP A 538 36.01 15.02 13.19
C TRP A 538 36.97 16.15 12.77
N LYS A 539 38.22 16.07 13.22
CA LYS A 539 39.30 17.02 12.89
C LYS A 539 40.20 16.50 11.77
N GLU A 540 39.94 15.29 11.28
CA GLU A 540 40.65 14.67 10.16
C GLU A 540 40.20 15.26 8.81
N LEU A 541 41.00 15.03 7.77
CA LEU A 541 40.69 15.52 6.42
C LEU A 541 39.46 14.82 5.81
N LEU A 542 39.22 13.56 6.19
CA LEU A 542 38.08 12.77 5.75
C LEU A 542 37.08 12.64 6.90
N PRO A 543 35.76 12.75 6.62
CA PRO A 543 34.76 12.53 7.63
C PRO A 543 34.82 11.07 8.13
N PRO A 544 34.52 10.84 9.41
CA PRO A 544 34.54 9.51 10.00
C PRO A 544 33.42 8.62 9.43
N GLN A 545 33.62 7.31 9.48
CA GLN A 545 32.54 6.36 9.22
C GLN A 545 31.64 6.29 10.45
N VAL A 546 30.34 6.49 10.25
CA VAL A 546 29.33 6.29 11.28
C VAL A 546 28.41 5.16 10.84
N ASP A 547 28.25 4.15 11.70
CA ASP A 547 27.38 3.01 11.44
C ASP A 547 26.33 2.88 12.55
N ALA A 548 25.08 2.59 12.17
CA ALA A 548 24.10 2.07 13.11
C ALA A 548 24.20 0.54 13.16
N ILE A 549 24.29 -0.02 14.36
CA ILE A 549 24.16 -1.45 14.58
C ILE A 549 22.78 -1.73 15.11
N VAL A 550 22.02 -2.53 14.37
CA VAL A 550 20.61 -2.78 14.62
C VAL A 550 20.28 -4.25 14.57
N ARG A 551 19.14 -4.68 15.07
CA ARG A 551 18.61 -6.04 14.93
C ARG A 551 17.10 -6.00 14.71
N LEU A 552 16.57 -6.98 13.99
CA LEU A 552 15.12 -7.15 13.90
C LEU A 552 14.60 -7.56 15.29
N SER A 553 13.52 -6.93 15.75
CA SER A 553 12.92 -7.27 17.05
C SER A 553 12.53 -8.75 17.06
N GLY A 554 12.89 -9.46 18.13
CA GLY A 554 12.74 -10.91 18.24
C GLY A 554 13.95 -11.74 17.79
N LEU A 555 14.95 -11.14 17.12
CA LEU A 555 16.21 -11.81 16.75
C LEU A 555 17.40 -11.36 17.58
N SER A 556 18.45 -12.17 17.59
CA SER A 556 19.77 -11.82 18.13
C SER A 556 20.77 -11.34 17.08
N THR A 557 20.47 -11.53 15.78
CA THR A 557 21.39 -11.20 14.68
C THR A 557 21.50 -9.69 14.49
N GLU A 558 22.72 -9.17 14.54
CA GLU A 558 23.01 -7.75 14.32
C GLU A 558 23.31 -7.46 12.83
N PHE A 559 22.82 -6.31 12.35
CA PHE A 559 23.06 -5.76 11.04
C PHE A 559 23.79 -4.42 11.17
N ARG A 560 24.81 -4.21 10.32
CA ARG A 560 25.53 -2.94 10.23
C ARG A 560 24.95 -2.10 9.10
N ALA A 561 24.48 -0.90 9.43
CA ALA A 561 23.95 0.07 8.48
C ALA A 561 24.84 1.34 8.47
N PRO A 562 25.69 1.52 7.44
CA PRO A 562 26.47 2.74 7.28
C PRO A 562 25.56 3.95 7.04
N LEU A 563 25.85 5.05 7.72
CA LEU A 563 25.10 6.31 7.66
C LEU A 563 25.81 7.35 6.79
N ASN A 564 25.04 8.21 6.16
CA ASN A 564 25.57 9.27 5.30
C ASN A 564 25.85 10.54 6.11
N GLY A 565 27.05 11.11 5.97
CA GLY A 565 27.39 12.40 6.56
C GLY A 565 26.81 13.53 5.72
N ALA A 566 25.64 14.04 6.12
CA ALA A 566 25.01 15.19 5.51
C ALA A 566 24.25 15.97 6.58
N ALA A 567 24.08 17.28 6.37
CA ALA A 567 23.10 18.02 7.15
C ALA A 567 21.73 17.43 6.84
N THR A 568 21.04 16.92 7.86
CA THR A 568 19.62 16.61 7.71
C THR A 568 18.92 17.93 7.38
N PRO A 569 18.21 18.04 6.24
CA PRO A 569 17.45 19.24 5.95
C PRO A 569 16.49 19.51 7.10
N ASP A 570 16.42 20.75 7.57
CA ASP A 570 15.37 21.15 8.49
C ASP A 570 14.00 20.82 7.88
N GLU A 571 13.06 20.42 8.72
CA GLU A 571 11.69 20.19 8.29
C GLU A 571 11.15 21.46 7.63
N LEU A 572 10.81 21.35 6.34
CA LEU A 572 10.30 22.48 5.57
C LEU A 572 8.80 22.66 5.83
N LEU A 573 8.46 23.22 6.99
CA LEU A 573 7.07 23.52 7.35
C LEU A 573 6.46 24.61 6.46
N MET A 574 7.28 25.56 5.99
CA MET A 574 6.89 26.62 5.07
C MET A 574 7.95 26.76 3.98
N GLY A 575 7.52 26.96 2.74
CA GLY A 575 8.42 27.21 1.62
C GLY A 575 9.22 28.52 1.76
N PRO A 576 10.21 28.76 0.89
CA PRO A 576 11.08 29.93 0.95
C PRO A 576 10.37 31.25 0.64
N LEU A 577 9.22 31.19 -0.06
CA LEU A 577 8.35 32.34 -0.27
C LEU A 577 7.42 32.52 0.94
N PRO A 578 7.18 33.76 1.39
CA PRO A 578 6.13 34.06 2.37
C PRO A 578 4.79 33.45 1.97
N ALA A 579 4.09 32.84 2.92
CA ALA A 579 2.78 32.27 2.68
C ALA A 579 1.78 33.35 2.24
N SER A 580 0.98 33.04 1.24
CA SER A 580 -0.09 33.94 0.78
C SER A 580 -1.12 34.11 1.89
N SER A 581 -1.43 35.36 2.23
CA SER A 581 -2.48 35.67 3.21
C SER A 581 -3.84 35.63 2.52
N SER A 582 -4.87 35.11 3.18
CA SER A 582 -6.23 35.26 2.68
C SER A 582 -6.68 36.73 2.73
N LEU A 583 -7.64 37.10 1.88
CA LEU A 583 -8.19 38.46 1.84
C LEU A 583 -8.69 38.90 3.23
N ALA A 584 -9.39 38.00 3.94
CA ALA A 584 -9.92 38.27 5.28
C ALA A 584 -8.81 38.53 6.32
N GLU A 585 -7.69 37.81 6.24
CA GLU A 585 -6.54 38.01 7.13
C GLU A 585 -5.87 39.35 6.89
N LEU A 586 -5.67 39.74 5.63
CA LEU A 586 -5.08 41.04 5.28
C LEU A 586 -5.94 42.21 5.75
N LEU A 587 -7.25 42.16 5.52
CA LEU A 587 -8.18 43.19 5.96
C LEU A 587 -8.24 43.33 7.49
N LYS A 588 -8.04 42.22 8.20
CA LYS A 588 -7.93 42.23 9.66
C LYS A 588 -6.58 42.76 10.15
N LYS A 589 -5.50 42.40 9.46
CA LYS A 589 -4.12 42.76 9.83
C LYS A 589 -3.82 44.23 9.57
N TYR A 590 -4.25 44.76 8.43
CA TYR A 590 -3.91 46.11 7.96
C TYR A 590 -5.17 46.99 7.87
N PRO A 591 -5.37 47.93 8.82
CA PRO A 591 -6.59 48.73 8.90
C PRO A 591 -6.74 49.74 7.75
N PHE A 592 -5.68 49.96 6.98
CA PHE A 592 -5.69 50.82 5.79
C PHE A 592 -6.14 50.09 4.52
N LEU A 593 -6.33 48.76 4.57
CA LEU A 593 -6.81 47.98 3.44
C LEU A 593 -8.34 47.84 3.46
N SER A 594 -8.92 47.88 2.27
CA SER A 594 -10.31 47.51 2.00
C SER A 594 -10.38 46.71 0.69
N ALA A 595 -11.37 45.83 0.53
CA ALA A 595 -11.58 45.12 -0.73
C ALA A 595 -12.46 45.94 -1.68
N SER A 596 -12.22 45.81 -2.98
CA SER A 596 -13.17 46.28 -4.00
C SER A 596 -14.48 45.50 -3.94
N THR A 597 -15.55 46.04 -4.53
CA THR A 597 -16.88 45.43 -4.50
C THR A 597 -16.96 44.05 -5.17
N ASP A 598 -16.06 43.78 -6.11
CA ASP A 598 -15.91 42.51 -6.83
C ASP A 598 -14.80 41.62 -6.26
N GLU A 599 -14.16 42.05 -5.17
CA GLU A 599 -13.05 41.37 -4.48
C GLU A 599 -11.83 41.05 -5.37
N THR A 600 -11.67 41.73 -6.51
CA THR A 600 -10.51 41.57 -7.41
C THR A 600 -9.33 42.47 -7.05
N SER A 601 -9.55 43.46 -6.18
CA SER A 601 -8.56 44.46 -5.82
C SER A 601 -8.56 44.77 -4.31
N LEU A 602 -7.38 45.04 -3.78
CA LEU A 602 -7.17 45.65 -2.47
C LEU A 602 -6.92 47.14 -2.63
N LEU A 603 -7.73 47.95 -1.96
CA LEU A 603 -7.68 49.41 -1.97
C LEU A 603 -6.99 49.90 -0.70
N VAL A 604 -5.93 50.71 -0.85
CA VAL A 604 -5.24 51.37 0.26
C VAL A 604 -5.88 52.74 0.52
N ALA A 605 -6.32 52.97 1.76
CA ALA A 605 -6.86 54.26 2.19
C ALA A 605 -5.79 55.36 2.13
N PRO A 606 -6.13 56.59 1.68
CA PRO A 606 -5.19 57.71 1.70
C PRO A 606 -4.63 58.01 3.10
N GLY A 607 -3.35 58.33 3.19
CA GLY A 607 -2.67 58.66 4.44
C GLY A 607 -1.26 58.09 4.55
N ILE A 608 -0.65 58.24 5.73
CA ILE A 608 0.66 57.67 6.05
C ILE A 608 0.44 56.43 6.90
N TRP A 609 0.89 55.28 6.43
CA TRP A 609 0.67 53.99 7.06
C TRP A 609 1.96 53.23 7.26
N ASP A 610 2.10 52.62 8.43
CA ASP A 610 3.20 51.70 8.73
C ASP A 610 2.78 50.28 8.37
N VAL A 611 3.61 49.61 7.55
CA VAL A 611 3.48 48.19 7.21
C VAL A 611 4.43 47.40 8.09
N ARG A 612 3.87 46.56 8.95
CA ARG A 612 4.60 45.66 9.84
C ARG A 612 4.51 44.23 9.31
N ASP A 613 5.64 43.55 9.21
CA ASP A 613 5.91 42.34 8.44
C ASP A 613 5.69 42.48 6.93
N ASP A 614 5.81 41.36 6.22
CA ASP A 614 5.50 41.27 4.80
C ASP A 614 4.03 41.60 4.49
N LEU A 615 3.82 42.32 3.38
CA LEU A 615 2.53 42.52 2.76
C LEU A 615 2.42 41.57 1.55
N VAL A 616 1.81 40.41 1.78
CA VAL A 616 1.67 39.34 0.77
C VAL A 616 0.24 39.30 0.28
N LEU A 617 0.00 39.60 -0.99
CA LEU A 617 -1.34 39.61 -1.58
C LEU A 617 -1.79 38.21 -1.99
N PRO A 618 -3.12 37.92 -1.96
CA PRO A 618 -3.66 36.70 -2.53
C PRO A 618 -3.43 36.65 -4.05
N ASP A 619 -3.41 35.45 -4.59
CA ASP A 619 -3.15 35.21 -6.01
C ASP A 619 -4.18 35.96 -6.91
N GLY A 620 -3.68 36.66 -7.93
CA GLY A 620 -4.50 37.40 -8.89
C GLY A 620 -5.09 38.73 -8.38
N ILE A 621 -4.94 39.07 -7.10
CA ILE A 621 -5.50 40.31 -6.53
C ILE A 621 -4.61 41.50 -6.88
N ALA A 622 -5.21 42.56 -7.42
CA ALA A 622 -4.52 43.82 -7.68
C ALA A 622 -4.36 44.66 -6.40
N LEU A 623 -3.25 45.39 -6.27
CA LEU A 623 -3.11 46.44 -5.25
C LEU A 623 -3.42 47.81 -5.88
N GLN A 624 -4.26 48.61 -5.22
CA GLN A 624 -4.62 49.95 -5.66
C GLN A 624 -4.27 50.96 -4.57
N VAL A 625 -3.26 51.78 -4.81
CA VAL A 625 -2.80 52.82 -3.88
C VAL A 625 -3.15 54.19 -4.46
N SER A 626 -4.01 54.94 -3.76
CA SER A 626 -4.48 56.24 -4.23
C SER A 626 -3.49 57.37 -3.92
N ALA A 627 -3.59 58.47 -4.67
CA ALA A 627 -2.81 59.69 -4.48
C ALA A 627 -2.77 60.16 -3.01
N GLY A 628 -1.63 60.74 -2.61
CA GLY A 628 -1.41 61.25 -1.25
C GLY A 628 -1.14 60.19 -0.19
N THR A 629 -0.86 58.95 -0.61
CA THR A 629 -0.59 57.82 0.29
C THR A 629 0.91 57.59 0.46
N ALA A 630 1.36 57.36 1.70
CA ALA A 630 2.70 56.89 2.01
C ALA A 630 2.65 55.57 2.78
N LEU A 631 3.25 54.51 2.23
CA LEU A 631 3.45 53.22 2.91
C LEU A 631 4.90 53.13 3.40
N ARG A 632 5.08 52.96 4.72
CA ARG A 632 6.38 52.85 5.37
C ARG A 632 6.59 51.44 5.88
N PHE A 633 7.48 50.69 5.24
CA PHE A 633 7.78 49.30 5.57
C PHE A 633 8.85 49.21 6.65
N GLU A 634 8.68 48.29 7.59
CA GLU A 634 9.73 47.99 8.56
C GLU A 634 10.93 47.28 7.92
N THR A 635 12.00 47.15 8.69
CA THR A 635 13.25 46.55 8.22
C THR A 635 13.05 45.14 7.70
N GLY A 636 13.44 44.92 6.44
CA GLY A 636 13.34 43.62 5.76
C GLY A 636 11.93 43.20 5.30
N ALA A 637 10.90 44.00 5.53
CA ALA A 637 9.54 43.69 5.06
C ALA A 637 9.43 43.81 3.54
N VAL A 638 8.65 42.90 2.93
CA VAL A 638 8.48 42.80 1.48
C VAL A 638 7.02 43.03 1.09
N LEU A 639 6.80 43.71 -0.03
CA LEU A 639 5.52 43.69 -0.76
C LEU A 639 5.59 42.60 -1.84
N LEU A 640 4.86 41.50 -1.66
CA LEU A 640 4.78 40.40 -2.63
C LEU A 640 3.38 40.35 -3.25
N ALA A 641 3.29 40.48 -4.57
CA ALA A 641 2.05 40.44 -5.32
C ALA A 641 2.10 39.46 -6.50
N ARG A 642 0.94 38.86 -6.81
CA ARG A 642 0.70 38.04 -8.03
C ARG A 642 -0.40 38.62 -8.91
N GLY A 643 -0.73 39.88 -8.68
CA GLY A 643 -1.59 40.72 -9.50
C GLY A 643 -0.92 42.08 -9.68
N PRO A 644 -1.48 42.97 -10.52
CA PRO A 644 -0.87 44.27 -10.80
C PRO A 644 -0.84 45.15 -9.54
N VAL A 645 0.26 45.87 -9.34
CA VAL A 645 0.43 46.85 -8.27
C VAL A 645 0.31 48.24 -8.89
N ASN A 646 -0.74 48.97 -8.54
CA ASN A 646 -1.04 50.29 -9.11
C ASN A 646 -0.84 51.38 -8.07
N LEU A 647 0.07 52.31 -8.37
CA LEU A 647 0.45 53.42 -7.50
C LEU A 647 -0.02 54.73 -8.14
N MET A 648 -1.28 55.10 -7.89
CA MET A 648 -2.02 56.12 -8.62
C MET A 648 -1.81 57.52 -8.03
N GLY A 649 -0.58 58.03 -8.09
CA GLY A 649 -0.21 59.35 -7.62
C GLY A 649 -0.59 60.48 -8.55
N THR A 650 -0.45 61.71 -8.06
CA THR A 650 -0.51 62.93 -8.88
C THR A 650 0.69 63.83 -8.58
N ALA A 651 0.98 64.80 -9.44
CA ALA A 651 2.08 65.74 -9.24
C ALA A 651 2.03 66.48 -7.89
N SER A 652 0.83 66.80 -7.38
CA SER A 652 0.66 67.46 -6.09
C SER A 652 0.57 66.48 -4.91
N GLU A 653 0.17 65.24 -5.17
CA GLU A 653 -0.08 64.21 -4.16
C GLU A 653 0.49 62.87 -4.63
N PRO A 654 1.83 62.70 -4.59
CA PRO A 654 2.47 61.47 -5.03
C PRO A 654 2.14 60.29 -4.11
N VAL A 655 2.31 59.07 -4.63
CA VAL A 655 2.31 57.85 -3.81
C VAL A 655 3.73 57.52 -3.41
N ILE A 656 4.00 57.26 -2.13
CA ILE A 656 5.35 57.02 -1.60
C ILE A 656 5.41 55.63 -0.95
N LEU A 657 6.32 54.77 -1.40
CA LEU A 657 6.68 53.52 -0.73
C LEU A 657 8.12 53.63 -0.23
N THR A 658 8.34 53.50 1.07
CA THR A 658 9.66 53.71 1.67
C THR A 658 9.87 52.91 2.96
N ALA A 659 11.07 52.96 3.53
CA ALA A 659 11.38 52.36 4.82
C ALA A 659 10.92 53.25 6.00
N GLN A 660 10.59 52.62 7.13
CA GLN A 660 10.44 53.31 8.41
C GLN A 660 11.80 53.82 8.94
N ASP A 661 12.87 53.08 8.68
CA ASP A 661 14.26 53.47 8.94
C ASP A 661 15.07 53.40 7.63
N ALA A 662 15.41 54.57 7.07
CA ALA A 662 16.15 54.67 5.81
C ALA A 662 17.58 54.10 5.88
N GLN A 663 18.18 53.96 7.07
CA GLN A 663 19.52 53.37 7.22
C GLN A 663 19.51 51.84 7.20
N GLN A 664 18.37 51.23 7.52
CA GLN A 664 18.20 49.78 7.51
C GLN A 664 17.38 49.30 6.31
N GLY A 665 16.61 50.20 5.69
CA GLY A 665 15.81 49.93 4.51
C GLY A 665 14.66 48.97 4.72
N TRP A 666 14.02 48.56 3.62
CA TRP A 666 13.01 47.50 3.56
C TRP A 666 13.33 46.53 2.43
N GLY A 667 12.70 45.35 2.44
CA GLY A 667 13.04 44.26 1.51
C GLY A 667 12.71 44.57 0.05
N GLY A 668 11.69 45.40 -0.20
CA GLY A 668 11.33 45.87 -1.53
C GLY A 668 10.03 45.26 -2.08
N ILE A 669 9.86 45.32 -3.40
CA ILE A 669 8.64 44.92 -4.10
C ILE A 669 8.93 43.74 -5.02
N VAL A 670 8.07 42.73 -5.00
CA VAL A 670 8.12 41.62 -5.95
C VAL A 670 6.74 41.41 -6.55
N VAL A 671 6.65 41.48 -7.87
CA VAL A 671 5.45 41.17 -8.65
C VAL A 671 5.73 39.97 -9.54
N LEU A 672 4.99 38.88 -9.33
CA LEU A 672 5.20 37.60 -10.01
C LEU A 672 3.98 37.23 -10.86
N ASN A 673 4.18 36.99 -12.16
CA ASN A 673 3.16 36.49 -13.08
C ASN A 673 1.86 37.31 -13.11
N ALA A 674 1.95 38.63 -12.95
CA ALA A 674 0.79 39.49 -13.13
C ALA A 674 0.47 39.61 -14.62
N GLU A 675 -0.70 39.13 -15.04
CA GLU A 675 -1.11 39.19 -16.45
C GLU A 675 -1.35 40.63 -16.94
N ALA A 676 -1.79 41.51 -16.05
CA ALA A 676 -2.08 42.91 -16.35
C ALA A 676 -0.91 43.83 -16.01
N GLU A 677 -0.77 44.93 -16.76
CA GLU A 677 0.26 45.96 -16.54
C GLU A 677 0.04 46.66 -15.19
N SER A 678 1.11 46.75 -14.40
CA SER A 678 1.17 47.60 -13.21
C SER A 678 1.43 49.05 -13.64
N SER A 679 0.70 50.01 -13.06
CA SER A 679 0.77 51.43 -13.46
C SER A 679 1.12 52.36 -12.31
N TRP A 680 2.24 53.08 -12.42
CA TRP A 680 2.81 53.92 -11.35
C TRP A 680 2.97 55.39 -11.79
N PRO A 681 1.88 56.14 -12.01
CA PRO A 681 1.97 57.58 -12.22
C PRO A 681 2.33 58.33 -10.93
N TYR A 682 3.33 59.21 -10.98
CA TYR A 682 3.78 60.04 -9.84
C TYR A 682 4.00 59.23 -8.55
N ALA A 683 4.65 58.07 -8.68
CA ALA A 683 5.03 57.22 -7.56
C ALA A 683 6.49 57.46 -7.16
N LYS A 684 6.81 57.24 -5.88
CA LYS A 684 8.18 57.31 -5.35
C LYS A 684 8.49 56.05 -4.55
N VAL A 685 9.47 55.27 -4.98
CA VAL A 685 9.89 54.03 -4.29
C VAL A 685 11.36 54.16 -3.89
N GLU A 686 11.63 54.10 -2.58
CA GLU A 686 12.96 54.40 -2.05
C GLU A 686 13.39 53.52 -0.90
N ASN A 687 14.71 53.50 -0.63
CA ASN A 687 15.33 52.84 0.53
C ASN A 687 15.13 51.31 0.54
N THR A 688 15.13 50.66 -0.63
CA THR A 688 15.08 49.21 -0.77
C THR A 688 16.46 48.60 -0.56
N PHE A 689 16.53 47.49 0.21
CA PHE A 689 17.77 46.79 0.59
C PHE A 689 17.78 45.33 0.09
N GLY A 690 16.73 44.91 -0.62
CA GLY A 690 16.66 43.62 -1.29
C GLY A 690 16.25 42.47 -0.37
N ILE A 691 16.12 41.28 -0.97
CA ILE A 691 15.65 40.08 -0.31
C ILE A 691 16.77 39.05 -0.31
N ALA A 692 17.14 38.58 0.88
CA ALA A 692 18.11 37.49 1.05
C ALA A 692 17.74 36.65 2.29
N ARG A 693 16.70 35.82 2.17
CA ARG A 693 16.21 34.96 3.27
C ARG A 693 15.68 33.63 2.78
N GLY A 694 15.92 32.55 3.54
CA GLY A 694 15.35 31.22 3.25
C GLY A 694 15.74 30.62 1.89
N GLY A 695 16.84 31.05 1.28
CA GLY A 695 17.21 30.67 -0.09
C GLY A 695 16.49 31.47 -1.19
N TRP A 696 15.58 32.37 -0.82
CA TRP A 696 15.02 33.38 -1.72
C TRP A 696 15.92 34.62 -1.71
N ILE A 697 16.72 34.76 -2.77
CA ILE A 697 17.67 35.85 -2.97
C ILE A 697 17.33 36.52 -4.30
N LEU A 698 17.06 37.82 -4.27
CA LEU A 698 16.79 38.64 -5.47
C LEU A 698 17.82 39.77 -5.56
N THR A 699 18.24 40.09 -6.78
CA THR A 699 19.19 41.16 -7.09
C THR A 699 18.53 42.54 -7.04
N GLY A 700 17.25 42.60 -7.44
CA GLY A 700 16.45 43.81 -7.48
C GLY A 700 15.82 44.21 -6.13
N GLY A 701 15.81 45.51 -5.84
CA GLY A 701 14.95 46.11 -4.80
C GLY A 701 13.49 46.21 -5.23
N ILE A 702 13.25 46.18 -6.54
CA ILE A 702 11.94 46.05 -7.18
C ILE A 702 12.10 44.98 -8.25
N THR A 703 11.31 43.92 -8.21
CA THR A 703 11.38 42.83 -9.18
C THR A 703 10.03 42.60 -9.84
N PHE A 704 10.00 42.65 -11.16
CA PHE A 704 8.86 42.22 -11.98
C PHE A 704 9.27 40.99 -12.79
N PHE A 705 8.78 39.82 -12.40
CA PHE A 705 9.02 38.57 -13.12
C PHE A 705 7.77 38.16 -13.89
N ASN A 706 7.89 38.00 -15.21
CA ASN A 706 6.79 37.68 -16.12
C ASN A 706 5.57 38.60 -15.89
N SER A 707 5.83 39.89 -15.71
CA SER A 707 4.84 40.89 -15.29
C SER A 707 5.15 42.23 -15.98
N PRO A 708 4.16 42.91 -16.60
CA PRO A 708 4.39 44.20 -17.24
C PRO A 708 4.32 45.38 -16.26
N ILE A 709 5.12 46.41 -16.49
CA ILE A 709 5.20 47.62 -15.64
C ILE A 709 5.33 48.92 -16.45
N ARG A 710 4.55 49.93 -16.08
CA ARG A 710 4.64 51.30 -16.58
C ARG A 710 4.93 52.29 -15.46
N LEU A 711 6.01 53.04 -15.60
CA LEU A 711 6.38 54.16 -14.76
C LEU A 711 6.13 55.47 -15.53
N GLU A 712 5.41 56.41 -14.91
CA GLU A 712 5.13 57.71 -15.53
C GLU A 712 5.33 58.81 -14.48
N HIS A 713 6.30 59.70 -14.70
CA HIS A 713 6.70 60.68 -13.68
C HIS A 713 7.05 60.07 -12.31
N ALA A 714 7.56 58.84 -12.32
CA ALA A 714 7.91 58.12 -11.10
C ALA A 714 9.37 58.40 -10.69
N ILE A 715 9.68 58.15 -9.42
CA ILE A 715 11.01 58.28 -8.85
C ILE A 715 11.41 56.95 -8.19
N ILE A 716 12.52 56.37 -8.62
CA ILE A 716 13.14 55.20 -7.98
C ILE A 716 14.52 55.60 -7.49
N GLY A 717 14.79 55.48 -6.18
CA GLY A 717 16.11 55.90 -5.71
C GLY A 717 16.47 55.57 -4.27
N ASN A 718 17.70 55.91 -3.90
CA ASN A 718 18.27 55.63 -2.58
C ASN A 718 18.23 54.13 -2.22
N ASN A 719 18.44 53.23 -3.18
CA ASN A 719 18.48 51.79 -2.94
C ASN A 719 19.90 51.30 -2.58
N GLN A 720 19.96 50.14 -1.94
CA GLN A 720 21.18 49.42 -1.54
C GLN A 720 21.24 48.01 -2.14
N THR A 721 20.64 47.84 -3.33
CA THR A 721 20.54 46.56 -4.04
C THR A 721 21.47 46.51 -5.25
N GLU A 722 21.64 45.32 -5.84
CA GLU A 722 22.36 45.18 -7.11
C GLU A 722 21.60 45.92 -8.22
N ASP A 723 20.28 45.74 -8.29
CA ASP A 723 19.42 46.47 -9.23
C ASP A 723 18.40 47.31 -8.46
N ALA A 724 18.21 48.58 -8.83
CA ALA A 724 17.11 49.36 -8.26
C ALA A 724 15.75 48.78 -8.66
N ILE A 725 15.62 48.44 -9.94
CA ILE A 725 14.51 47.70 -10.52
C ILE A 725 15.05 46.67 -11.51
N ASN A 726 14.54 45.45 -11.41
CA ASN A 726 14.84 44.35 -12.32
C ASN A 726 13.53 43.83 -12.93
N VAL A 727 13.48 43.81 -14.26
CA VAL A 727 12.33 43.28 -15.03
C VAL A 727 12.81 42.07 -15.81
N ILE A 728 12.18 40.92 -15.59
CA ILE A 728 12.56 39.64 -16.20
C ILE A 728 11.35 39.09 -16.96
N HIS A 729 11.52 38.76 -18.25
CA HIS A 729 10.44 38.24 -19.10
C HIS A 729 9.17 39.12 -19.13
N GLY A 730 9.33 40.43 -18.95
CA GLY A 730 8.23 41.39 -18.88
C GLY A 730 8.30 42.46 -19.98
N LYS A 731 7.19 43.18 -20.16
CA LYS A 731 7.20 44.45 -20.91
C LYS A 731 7.34 45.62 -19.95
N PHE A 732 8.07 46.65 -20.36
CA PHE A 732 8.18 47.86 -19.53
C PHE A 732 8.08 49.16 -20.33
N ALA A 733 7.64 50.22 -19.66
CA ALA A 733 7.67 51.58 -20.19
C ALA A 733 8.01 52.58 -19.07
N PHE A 734 9.16 53.25 -19.17
CA PHE A 734 9.60 54.27 -18.23
C PHE A 734 9.55 55.65 -18.89
N ILE A 735 8.56 56.44 -18.52
CA ILE A 735 8.22 57.70 -19.18
C ILE A 735 8.38 58.85 -18.19
N ASP A 736 9.18 59.86 -18.57
CA ASP A 736 9.39 61.08 -17.80
C ASP A 736 9.74 60.84 -16.32
N SER A 737 10.47 59.75 -16.05
CA SER A 737 10.75 59.22 -14.70
C SER A 737 12.21 59.44 -14.30
N GLU A 738 12.50 59.34 -13.01
CA GLU A 738 13.81 59.65 -12.41
C GLU A 738 14.36 58.45 -11.63
N PHE A 739 15.62 58.10 -11.90
CA PHE A 739 16.39 57.07 -11.21
C PHE A 739 17.61 57.71 -10.56
N LEU A 740 17.74 57.59 -9.23
CA LEU A 740 18.79 58.32 -8.50
C LEU A 740 19.40 57.60 -7.30
N ASN A 741 20.68 57.90 -7.03
CA ASN A 741 21.39 57.44 -5.82
C ASN A 741 21.31 55.91 -5.61
N THR A 742 21.74 55.12 -6.59
CA THR A 742 21.68 53.65 -6.52
C THR A 742 23.04 53.07 -6.16
N PHE A 743 23.06 51.98 -5.39
CA PHE A 743 24.30 51.33 -4.93
C PHE A 743 25.04 50.59 -6.04
N ALA A 744 24.31 50.04 -7.00
CA ALA A 744 24.84 49.47 -8.24
C ALA A 744 23.95 49.93 -9.40
N ASP A 745 23.29 49.01 -10.10
CA ASP A 745 22.60 49.27 -11.35
C ASP A 745 21.23 49.92 -11.11
N ALA A 746 20.85 50.86 -11.97
CA ALA A 746 19.57 51.56 -11.83
C ALA A 746 18.41 50.82 -12.50
N PHE A 747 18.66 50.12 -13.59
CA PHE A 747 17.68 49.25 -14.23
C PHE A 747 18.40 48.07 -14.88
N ASP A 748 17.93 46.86 -14.53
CA ASP A 748 18.30 45.62 -15.18
C ASP A 748 17.08 45.02 -15.92
N GLY A 749 17.22 44.79 -17.22
CA GLY A 749 16.23 44.15 -18.07
C GLY A 749 16.71 42.83 -18.67
N ASP A 750 16.16 41.72 -18.20
CA ASP A 750 16.44 40.37 -18.70
C ASP A 750 15.29 39.84 -19.57
N PHE A 751 15.57 39.63 -20.86
CA PHE A 751 14.61 39.10 -21.83
C PHE A 751 13.34 39.94 -21.94
N VAL A 752 13.51 41.26 -21.98
CA VAL A 752 12.41 42.24 -21.94
C VAL A 752 12.17 42.91 -23.30
N GLU A 753 10.98 43.49 -23.43
CA GLU A 753 10.61 44.40 -24.52
C GLU A 753 10.10 45.71 -23.91
N GLY A 754 10.63 46.87 -24.29
CA GLY A 754 10.18 48.11 -23.66
C GLY A 754 10.80 49.41 -24.13
N GLU A 755 10.36 50.50 -23.52
CA GLU A 755 10.84 51.85 -23.82
C GLU A 755 11.22 52.65 -22.58
N ILE A 756 12.20 53.53 -22.74
CA ILE A 756 12.58 54.58 -21.80
C ILE A 756 12.51 55.90 -22.57
N ARG A 757 11.70 56.85 -22.10
CA ARG A 757 11.50 58.14 -22.78
C ARG A 757 11.48 59.29 -21.79
N GLY A 758 12.14 60.41 -22.13
CA GLY A 758 12.05 61.65 -21.35
C GLY A 758 12.58 61.54 -19.92
N SER A 759 13.28 60.45 -19.60
CA SER A 759 13.63 60.07 -18.24
C SER A 759 15.02 60.58 -17.85
N SER A 760 15.36 60.49 -16.56
CA SER A 760 16.68 60.87 -16.06
C SER A 760 17.27 59.84 -15.12
N PHE A 761 18.57 59.60 -15.25
CA PHE A 761 19.36 58.69 -14.42
C PHE A 761 20.55 59.46 -13.86
N HIS A 762 20.73 59.53 -12.55
CA HIS A 762 21.89 60.20 -12.01
C HIS A 762 22.39 59.72 -10.64
N ASP A 763 23.68 59.92 -10.38
CA ASP A 763 24.34 59.46 -9.15
C ASP A 763 24.26 57.93 -8.98
N ILE A 764 24.59 57.20 -10.04
CA ILE A 764 24.49 55.75 -10.15
C ILE A 764 25.90 55.14 -10.02
N GLN A 765 26.09 54.21 -9.09
CA GLN A 765 27.40 53.58 -8.87
C GLN A 765 27.70 52.43 -9.85
N GLY A 766 26.67 51.78 -10.40
CA GLY A 766 26.77 50.76 -11.44
C GLY A 766 26.42 51.29 -12.83
N ASP A 767 25.71 50.46 -13.59
CA ASP A 767 25.16 50.77 -14.91
C ASP A 767 23.80 51.48 -14.77
N ALA A 768 23.54 52.52 -15.58
CA ALA A 768 22.24 53.18 -15.53
C ALA A 768 21.14 52.34 -16.18
N ILE A 769 21.48 51.68 -17.29
CA ILE A 769 20.60 50.76 -18.02
C ILE A 769 21.46 49.55 -18.39
N ASP A 770 21.24 48.38 -17.79
CA ASP A 770 21.80 47.09 -18.25
C ASP A 770 20.67 46.21 -18.81
N ILE A 771 20.90 45.65 -19.98
CA ILE A 771 19.93 44.77 -20.65
C ILE A 771 20.61 43.56 -21.25
N SER A 772 19.91 42.42 -21.20
CA SER A 772 20.37 41.12 -21.69
C SER A 772 19.22 40.42 -22.43
N GLY A 773 19.47 39.87 -23.62
CA GLY A 773 18.46 39.16 -24.43
C GLY A 773 17.21 39.97 -24.79
N SER A 774 17.31 41.29 -24.92
CA SER A 774 16.18 42.22 -24.88
C SER A 774 16.01 43.08 -26.13
N ASN A 775 14.82 43.68 -26.32
CA ASN A 775 14.53 44.66 -27.37
C ASN A 775 14.03 45.98 -26.76
N VAL A 776 14.85 47.03 -26.80
CA VAL A 776 14.59 48.26 -26.03
C VAL A 776 14.77 49.52 -26.88
N THR A 777 13.97 50.56 -26.60
CA THR A 777 14.15 51.90 -27.15
C THR A 777 14.38 52.93 -26.04
N VAL A 778 15.41 53.77 -26.17
CA VAL A 778 15.73 54.85 -25.23
C VAL A 778 15.73 56.18 -25.97
N THR A 779 14.87 57.11 -25.57
CA THR A 779 14.66 58.40 -26.27
C THR A 779 14.64 59.58 -25.31
N ASP A 780 15.15 60.73 -25.74
CA ASP A 780 15.03 62.01 -25.01
C ASP A 780 15.45 61.93 -23.52
N THR A 781 16.42 61.08 -23.20
CA THR A 781 16.78 60.70 -21.82
C THR A 781 18.11 61.33 -21.41
N ARG A 782 18.27 61.66 -20.13
CA ARG A 782 19.51 62.23 -19.57
C ARG A 782 20.17 61.30 -18.55
N LEU A 783 21.45 61.02 -18.73
CA LEU A 783 22.26 60.21 -17.83
C LEU A 783 23.40 61.08 -17.28
N GLU A 784 23.56 61.17 -15.97
CA GLU A 784 24.55 62.06 -15.36
C GLU A 784 25.23 61.45 -14.13
N ARG A 785 26.56 61.55 -14.03
CA ARG A 785 27.32 60.98 -12.90
C ARG A 785 27.05 59.48 -12.73
N ILE A 786 27.33 58.73 -13.80
CA ILE A 786 27.22 57.27 -13.85
C ILE A 786 28.63 56.68 -13.73
N VAL A 787 28.87 55.84 -12.74
CA VAL A 787 30.23 55.38 -12.42
C VAL A 787 30.73 54.29 -13.36
N ASP A 788 29.89 53.31 -13.73
CA ASP A 788 30.26 52.25 -14.67
C ASP A 788 29.79 52.57 -16.10
N LYS A 789 28.58 52.17 -16.54
CA LYS A 789 28.14 52.40 -17.93
C LYS A 789 26.83 53.14 -18.01
N GLY A 790 26.73 54.08 -18.94
CA GLY A 790 25.48 54.76 -19.24
C GLY A 790 24.45 53.76 -19.76
N VAL A 791 24.81 53.01 -20.80
CA VAL A 791 23.99 51.90 -21.32
C VAL A 791 24.88 50.69 -21.57
N SER A 792 24.47 49.55 -21.02
CA SER A 792 25.13 48.25 -21.10
C SER A 792 24.18 47.30 -21.85
N VAL A 793 24.64 46.76 -22.97
CA VAL A 793 23.82 45.98 -23.91
C VAL A 793 24.47 44.62 -24.07
N GLY A 794 23.80 43.56 -23.65
CA GLY A 794 24.35 42.22 -23.57
C GLY A 794 23.51 41.15 -24.26
N GLU A 795 24.16 40.01 -24.54
CA GLU A 795 23.55 38.74 -24.91
C GLU A 795 22.44 38.84 -25.98
N ASN A 796 22.81 39.15 -27.23
CA ASN A 796 21.90 39.19 -28.37
C ASN A 796 20.71 40.17 -28.17
N SER A 797 20.96 41.29 -27.50
CA SER A 797 19.98 42.37 -27.38
C SER A 797 19.99 43.28 -28.60
N VAL A 798 18.85 43.91 -28.88
CA VAL A 798 18.71 44.99 -29.87
C VAL A 798 18.25 46.25 -29.15
N ILE A 799 18.97 47.35 -29.32
CA ILE A 799 18.58 48.62 -28.70
C ILE A 799 18.70 49.80 -29.67
N THR A 800 17.73 50.71 -29.59
CA THR A 800 17.75 52.01 -30.26
C THR A 800 17.87 53.12 -29.22
N ILE A 801 18.86 54.00 -29.37
CA ILE A 801 19.15 55.12 -28.46
C ILE A 801 19.12 56.41 -29.28
N ALA A 802 18.20 57.32 -28.99
CA ALA A 802 18.01 58.54 -29.77
C ALA A 802 17.84 59.78 -28.89
N ALA A 803 18.47 60.91 -29.27
CA ALA A 803 18.35 62.18 -28.54
C ALA A 803 18.72 62.08 -27.04
N VAL A 804 19.69 61.22 -26.70
CA VAL A 804 20.13 61.01 -25.31
C VAL A 804 21.30 61.93 -24.97
N THR A 805 21.35 62.40 -23.73
CA THR A 805 22.50 63.16 -23.21
C THR A 805 23.15 62.42 -22.06
N MET A 806 24.46 62.21 -22.13
CA MET A 806 25.26 61.58 -21.08
C MET A 806 26.35 62.55 -20.64
N ASP A 807 26.41 62.93 -19.36
CA ASP A 807 27.49 63.76 -18.81
C ASP A 807 28.13 63.10 -17.59
N THR A 808 29.46 62.97 -17.60
CA THR A 808 30.22 62.34 -16.50
C THR A 808 29.81 60.87 -16.33
N VAL A 809 30.32 60.02 -17.23
CA VAL A 809 30.00 58.59 -17.31
C VAL A 809 31.30 57.76 -17.33
N GLY A 810 31.31 56.53 -16.83
CA GLY A 810 32.45 55.62 -16.99
C GLY A 810 32.67 55.26 -18.47
N ILE A 811 31.79 54.41 -19.01
CA ILE A 811 31.63 54.13 -20.44
C ILE A 811 30.25 54.63 -20.88
N GLY A 812 30.17 55.43 -21.95
CA GLY A 812 28.88 55.93 -22.43
C GLY A 812 27.92 54.79 -22.81
N ILE A 813 28.25 54.06 -23.89
CA ILE A 813 27.47 52.91 -24.37
C ILE A 813 28.40 51.72 -24.61
N ALA A 814 28.06 50.57 -24.04
CA ALA A 814 28.77 49.31 -24.22
C ALA A 814 27.87 48.25 -24.85
N SER A 815 28.25 47.74 -26.03
CA SER A 815 27.57 46.64 -26.72
C SER A 815 28.41 45.36 -26.65
N LYS A 816 27.80 44.28 -26.17
CA LYS A 816 28.45 43.00 -25.83
C LYS A 816 27.72 41.84 -26.49
N ASP A 817 28.46 40.78 -26.80
CA ASP A 817 27.91 39.42 -26.99
C ASP A 817 26.75 39.32 -27.99
N LEU A 818 27.04 39.52 -29.29
CA LEU A 818 26.08 39.49 -30.41
C LEU A 818 25.02 40.60 -30.41
N SER A 819 25.09 41.55 -29.48
CA SER A 819 24.09 42.64 -29.44
C SER A 819 24.25 43.66 -30.57
N GLU A 820 23.13 44.28 -30.94
CA GLU A 820 23.02 45.33 -31.95
C GLU A 820 22.56 46.64 -31.29
N THR A 821 23.33 47.71 -31.45
CA THR A 821 23.04 49.02 -30.85
C THR A 821 23.00 50.10 -31.93
N HIS A 822 21.86 50.77 -32.08
CA HIS A 822 21.70 51.90 -32.97
C HIS A 822 21.59 53.20 -32.17
N VAL A 823 22.44 54.19 -32.50
CA VAL A 823 22.55 55.45 -31.76
C VAL A 823 22.34 56.63 -32.70
N THR A 824 21.42 57.54 -32.37
CA THR A 824 21.15 58.75 -33.15
C THR A 824 21.09 60.01 -32.27
N ASP A 825 21.62 61.13 -32.77
CA ASP A 825 21.51 62.47 -32.17
C ASP A 825 21.83 62.52 -30.65
N THR A 826 22.80 61.73 -30.20
CA THR A 826 23.13 61.53 -28.78
C THR A 826 24.41 62.26 -28.42
N THR A 827 24.47 62.92 -27.26
CA THR A 827 25.68 63.63 -26.82
C THR A 827 26.30 62.94 -25.60
N ILE A 828 27.58 62.54 -25.70
CA ILE A 828 28.33 61.93 -24.58
C ILE A 828 29.50 62.83 -24.19
N SER A 829 29.43 63.40 -23.00
CA SER A 829 30.41 64.32 -22.43
C SER A 829 31.11 63.73 -21.21
N LYS A 830 32.42 63.96 -21.10
CA LYS A 830 33.25 63.53 -19.95
C LYS A 830 33.17 62.03 -19.64
N ALA A 831 33.21 61.19 -20.67
CA ALA A 831 33.39 59.75 -20.49
C ALA A 831 34.78 59.45 -19.91
N ARG A 832 34.86 58.64 -18.84
CA ARG A 832 36.12 58.32 -18.14
C ARG A 832 36.98 57.33 -18.93
N PHE A 833 36.35 56.33 -19.54
CA PHE A 833 37.04 55.24 -20.24
C PHE A 833 36.80 55.30 -21.75
N SER A 834 35.54 55.30 -22.19
CA SER A 834 35.18 55.39 -23.61
C SER A 834 33.77 55.93 -23.81
N ALA A 835 33.53 56.64 -24.92
CA ALA A 835 32.18 57.05 -25.29
C ALA A 835 31.35 55.84 -25.78
N LEU A 836 31.94 55.02 -26.65
CA LEU A 836 31.36 53.78 -27.18
C LEU A 836 32.35 52.62 -27.00
N ALA A 837 31.87 51.42 -26.70
CA ALA A 837 32.66 50.20 -26.67
C ALA A 837 31.86 49.01 -27.23
N ALA A 838 32.42 48.29 -28.20
CA ALA A 838 31.85 47.03 -28.69
C ALA A 838 32.87 45.90 -28.46
N TYR A 839 32.49 44.84 -27.74
CA TYR A 839 33.42 43.75 -27.41
C TYR A 839 32.71 42.43 -27.09
N ILE A 840 33.50 41.36 -26.95
CA ILE A 840 33.03 40.04 -26.56
C ILE A 840 33.36 39.84 -25.08
N LYS A 841 32.35 39.72 -24.22
CA LYS A 841 32.47 39.36 -22.80
C LYS A 841 32.30 37.85 -22.63
N LYS A 842 31.35 37.24 -23.34
CA LYS A 842 31.06 35.80 -23.36
C LYS A 842 31.32 35.24 -24.77
N PRO A 843 32.41 34.45 -24.97
CA PRO A 843 32.81 33.95 -26.29
C PRO A 843 31.75 33.17 -27.08
N VAL A 844 30.74 32.61 -26.42
CA VAL A 844 29.69 31.79 -27.06
C VAL A 844 28.76 32.58 -27.99
N PHE A 845 28.54 33.87 -27.76
CA PHE A 845 27.61 34.68 -28.54
C PHE A 845 28.25 35.25 -29.82
N GLY A 846 29.54 35.63 -29.77
CA GLY A 846 30.23 36.29 -30.88
C GLY A 846 30.25 37.83 -30.77
N PRO A 847 30.73 38.54 -31.81
CA PRO A 847 30.96 39.98 -31.76
C PRO A 847 29.65 40.79 -31.74
N ALA A 848 29.65 41.88 -31.00
CA ALA A 848 28.57 42.87 -30.98
C ALA A 848 28.82 44.03 -31.94
N SER A 849 27.80 44.85 -32.21
CA SER A 849 27.88 45.99 -33.12
C SER A 849 27.26 47.27 -32.55
N ILE A 850 27.82 48.42 -32.97
CA ILE A 850 27.27 49.75 -32.69
C ILE A 850 27.24 50.54 -34.00
N GLU A 851 26.08 51.07 -34.38
CA GLU A 851 25.90 52.02 -35.48
C GLU A 851 25.50 53.38 -34.89
N ALA A 852 26.31 54.43 -35.10
CA ALA A 852 26.07 55.75 -34.52
C ALA A 852 26.02 56.86 -35.58
N THR A 853 24.99 57.71 -35.54
CA THR A 853 24.83 58.89 -36.40
C THR A 853 24.51 60.13 -35.56
N GLY A 854 25.10 61.28 -35.86
CA GLY A 854 24.86 62.51 -35.09
C GLY A 854 25.34 62.47 -33.63
N LEU A 855 26.42 61.71 -33.34
CA LEU A 855 27.04 61.56 -32.01
C LEU A 855 28.05 62.67 -31.67
#